data_AF-A0A7W1VTQ4-F1
#
_entry.id   AF-A0A7W1VTQ4-F1
#
_cell.length_a   1.000
_cell.length_b   1.000
_cell.length_c   1.000
_cell.angle_alpha   90.00
_cell.angle_beta   90.00
_cell.angle_gamma   90.00
#
_symmetry.space_group_name_H-M   'P 1'
#
loop_
_entity.id
_entity.type
_entity.pdbx_description
1 polymer ?
#
loop_
_entity_poly.entity_id
_entity_poly.type
_entity_poly.pdbx_seq_one_letter_code
_entity_poly.pdbx_strand_id
1 'polypeptide(L)'
;MKIIPQLILAAVLFIAKPSGAANLDHYYAHPAVLDKHGVIAPWYGGLNGQCDMRVRIAAETLKRYPWTTTNNAIAVYPDYLFTSKWQISSNGTITPENPGDWMNGDLGQRSTSVLNGWVDYYRYTGDPAAIAHMTYMADYLLDHALTPADHPWPRFPISVPTKGVPYGNADPSGMIQLDICGDMGRGLLRAYQVTGSRRWLEAAMHWGDLFAAKCNYDPKAAPWNRYANPESSRWKVNEQTGGVTMILSFLDELIRLGYTGQDNAIVKARDAGRRYLLEQLLPRWTDDKTWGFYFWDWLNPTQNCSTTADVVSYLVRNPREFPNWKIDARNILSIFLNRSTADPASRGDVYSGAWAYPESSRCCDRSLWYAPIMVGAIWCQYGVEADDDWARELGYRQLVLQTYDVHENGVSEDNIDGGIIVNGKWLNIAHPWPLRWVLAAISWLPEELGASRENHIVRASAVVNSVTYGKGKVAYSTFDAPFETIEVLRLSFVPKKVLADGKELRVRAALDANGYTVKKLPNGDAIIHVRHDGATNLVLEGKDPQVEMAAEKLRYEGAWEQARPAGRRSSASGTSATATFRGNQVRVIGPVGPEGGLADVYLDGEKQLVQIDCWNPEPRADQVLYYRNGLSDGRHTLRVAPTGTGSPYSNGSIVTISRIQYSAESKPHHFPQGTGPTGTQRMIFGYTSRQDYAGADGHLWKPAGEIASVLGKQVDALAVGWWTNASDKLPNAPDGELYRYGYHGPDFTVNLTVGPGRYDLRLCFANTRDLDTTWNAFDVLVNGRKLVDRLDVNATAGGPNKPVDLVFRQIAPSNGVIRVRFKGLHSVIGQTTRLGEAFVQALEIGPTVTAKGARPVSSLLEPSNNLLLDGSFEETVAGVRSGPGRTHVRGQWVYVFAGRTNDYVFQESEYGKHPGWGVPEMRSGAGALRTHSDGGGHTTVYQDVEAKPNTTYAASVWVKAADLRGKGFGTHADDSATLVLEELDHGNNVLLRHPAVETKSAGPYKLLTTTITTADKCARLRVSLATKINCHYTEGHVTFDDCILREVGR
;
A
#
# COMPACT_ATOMS: atom_id res chain seq x y z
N MET A 1 -31.00 35.51 -8.33
CA MET A 1 -30.38 35.20 -7.02
C MET A 1 -30.96 33.89 -6.50
N LYS A 2 -30.29 32.76 -6.77
CA LYS A 2 -30.65 31.45 -6.23
C LYS A 2 -29.40 30.86 -5.60
N ILE A 3 -29.44 30.70 -4.28
CA ILE A 3 -28.34 30.22 -3.43
C ILE A 3 -28.46 28.69 -3.38
N ILE A 4 -27.37 28.02 -3.71
CA ILE A 4 -27.17 26.57 -3.71
C ILE A 4 -26.61 26.17 -2.33
N PRO A 5 -27.08 25.09 -1.67
CA PRO A 5 -26.54 24.66 -0.39
C PRO A 5 -25.24 23.86 -0.59
N GLN A 6 -24.19 24.26 0.15
CA GLN A 6 -22.93 23.54 0.26
C GLN A 6 -23.07 22.40 1.28
N LEU A 7 -22.80 21.16 0.85
CA LEU A 7 -22.63 20.00 1.72
C LEU A 7 -21.22 20.02 2.34
N ILE A 8 -21.15 20.14 3.66
CA ILE A 8 -19.92 20.03 4.46
C ILE A 8 -19.81 18.58 4.94
N LEU A 9 -18.75 17.89 4.50
CA LEU A 9 -18.41 16.52 4.88
C LEU A 9 -17.63 16.53 6.20
N ALA A 10 -18.26 16.12 7.31
CA ALA A 10 -17.60 15.93 8.60
C ALA A 10 -17.09 14.48 8.73
N ALA A 11 -15.77 14.31 8.85
CA ALA A 11 -15.13 13.01 9.05
C ALA A 11 -15.37 12.52 10.49
N VAL A 12 -16.09 11.40 10.64
CA VAL A 12 -16.30 10.72 11.93
C VAL A 12 -15.20 9.68 12.14
N LEU A 13 -14.43 9.83 13.22
CA LEU A 13 -13.46 8.83 13.69
C LEU A 13 -14.19 7.81 14.57
N PHE A 14 -14.31 6.56 14.09
CA PHE A 14 -14.92 5.44 14.80
C PHE A 14 -13.85 4.58 15.49
N ILE A 15 -14.04 4.26 16.77
CA ILE A 15 -13.29 3.18 17.44
C ILE A 15 -13.87 1.85 16.95
N ALA A 16 -13.27 1.26 15.92
CA ALA A 16 -13.59 -0.11 15.55
C ALA A 16 -12.77 -1.07 16.43
N LYS A 17 -13.44 -1.98 17.15
CA LYS A 17 -12.78 -3.19 17.67
C LYS A 17 -12.46 -4.12 16.48
N PRO A 18 -11.38 -4.91 16.54
CA PRO A 18 -10.99 -5.81 15.46
C PRO A 18 -12.00 -6.95 15.30
N SER A 19 -12.84 -6.88 14.27
CA SER A 19 -13.41 -8.08 13.67
C SER A 19 -12.33 -8.70 12.78
N GLY A 20 -11.92 -9.95 13.03
CA GLY A 20 -10.98 -10.64 12.15
C GLY A 20 -11.52 -10.61 10.71
N ALA A 21 -10.69 -10.22 9.74
CA ALA A 21 -11.18 -9.99 8.38
C ALA A 21 -11.87 -11.24 7.83
N ALA A 22 -13.16 -11.09 7.51
CA ALA A 22 -13.89 -12.04 6.69
C ALA A 22 -13.46 -11.84 5.23
N ASN A 23 -13.27 -12.94 4.50
CA ASN A 23 -13.12 -12.85 3.04
C ASN A 23 -14.34 -12.13 2.46
N LEU A 24 -14.11 -11.33 1.43
CA LEU A 24 -15.15 -10.57 0.75
C LEU A 24 -15.54 -11.30 -0.54
N ASP A 25 -16.80 -11.17 -0.94
CA ASP A 25 -17.28 -11.72 -2.22
C ASP A 25 -16.76 -10.92 -3.43
N HIS A 26 -16.19 -9.74 -3.18
CA HIS A 26 -15.69 -8.80 -4.17
C HIS A 26 -14.50 -8.02 -3.62
N TYR A 27 -13.56 -7.66 -4.49
CA TYR A 27 -12.40 -6.85 -4.17
C TYR A 27 -12.23 -5.75 -5.21
N TYR A 28 -12.15 -4.50 -4.76
CA TYR A 28 -11.91 -3.33 -5.61
C TYR A 28 -12.88 -3.21 -6.77
N ALA A 29 -12.52 -3.56 -8.01
CA ALA A 29 -13.43 -3.50 -9.15
C ALA A 29 -14.08 -4.86 -9.50
N HIS A 30 -13.53 -5.99 -9.03
CA HIS A 30 -13.90 -7.32 -9.53
C HIS A 30 -14.35 -8.32 -8.46
N PRO A 31 -15.27 -9.25 -8.80
CA PRO A 31 -15.67 -10.34 -7.89
C PRO A 31 -14.47 -11.20 -7.46
N ALA A 32 -14.46 -11.64 -6.21
CA ALA A 32 -13.39 -12.47 -5.69
C ALA A 32 -13.32 -13.81 -6.44
N VAL A 33 -12.12 -14.20 -6.89
CA VAL A 33 -11.84 -15.51 -7.48
C VAL A 33 -10.82 -16.19 -6.59
N LEU A 34 -11.13 -17.41 -6.15
CA LEU A 34 -10.31 -18.15 -5.19
C LEU A 34 -9.80 -19.45 -5.82
N ASP A 35 -8.60 -19.87 -5.44
CA ASP A 35 -8.09 -21.20 -5.75
C ASP A 35 -8.80 -22.28 -4.91
N LYS A 36 -8.44 -23.55 -5.16
CA LYS A 36 -9.02 -24.71 -4.44
C LYS A 36 -8.80 -24.70 -2.91
N HIS A 37 -7.92 -23.84 -2.39
CA HIS A 37 -7.61 -23.69 -0.98
C HIS A 37 -8.19 -22.40 -0.38
N GLY A 38 -8.96 -21.62 -1.15
CA GLY A 38 -9.54 -20.35 -0.72
C GLY A 38 -8.57 -19.16 -0.77
N VAL A 39 -7.39 -19.32 -1.40
CA VAL A 39 -6.43 -18.23 -1.61
C VAL A 39 -6.86 -17.41 -2.82
N ILE A 40 -6.69 -16.09 -2.78
CA ILE A 40 -6.97 -15.19 -3.89
C ILE A 40 -6.22 -15.65 -5.15
N ALA A 41 -6.97 -15.77 -6.25
CA ALA A 41 -6.49 -16.11 -7.57
C ALA A 41 -6.74 -14.93 -8.52
N PRO A 42 -6.23 -14.92 -9.76
CA PRO A 42 -6.55 -13.88 -10.73
C PRO A 42 -8.03 -13.87 -11.13
N TRP A 43 -8.65 -12.69 -11.21
CA TRP A 43 -9.98 -12.53 -11.80
C TRP A 43 -9.94 -12.54 -13.33
N TYR A 44 -8.84 -12.07 -13.90
CA TYR A 44 -8.66 -11.95 -15.33
C TYR A 44 -8.08 -13.23 -15.95
N GLY A 45 -8.81 -13.83 -16.89
CA GLY A 45 -8.47 -15.09 -17.54
C GLY A 45 -7.70 -14.98 -18.86
N GLY A 46 -7.28 -13.78 -19.28
CA GLY A 46 -6.50 -13.61 -20.51
C GLY A 46 -5.09 -14.19 -20.39
N LEU A 47 -4.54 -14.67 -21.50
CA LEU A 47 -3.27 -15.41 -21.52
C LEU A 47 -2.06 -14.61 -21.01
N ASN A 48 -2.09 -13.30 -21.18
CA ASN A 48 -1.07 -12.37 -20.69
C ASN A 48 -1.12 -12.19 -19.16
N GLY A 49 -2.20 -12.61 -18.50
CA GLY A 49 -2.37 -12.47 -17.05
C GLY A 49 -2.70 -11.05 -16.60
N GLN A 50 -3.20 -10.93 -15.37
CA GLN A 50 -3.73 -9.67 -14.84
C GLN A 50 -2.66 -8.58 -14.64
N CYS A 51 -1.42 -8.95 -14.29
CA CYS A 51 -0.35 -7.98 -14.06
C CYS A 51 0.09 -7.30 -15.36
N ASP A 52 0.27 -8.07 -16.43
CA ASP A 52 0.55 -7.52 -17.76
C ASP A 52 -0.61 -6.65 -18.27
N MET A 53 -1.84 -7.12 -18.13
CA MET A 53 -3.04 -6.34 -18.46
C MET A 53 -3.04 -4.99 -17.71
N ARG A 54 -2.72 -4.99 -16.42
CA ARG A 54 -2.66 -3.78 -15.60
C ARG A 54 -1.58 -2.80 -16.08
N VAL A 55 -0.42 -3.31 -16.48
CA VAL A 55 0.68 -2.53 -17.07
C VAL A 55 0.24 -1.88 -18.38
N ARG A 56 -0.41 -2.65 -19.27
CA ARG A 56 -0.95 -2.13 -20.53
C ARG A 56 -1.96 -1.00 -20.28
N ILE A 57 -2.96 -1.22 -19.42
CA ILE A 57 -3.99 -0.20 -19.13
C ILE A 57 -3.37 1.07 -18.51
N ALA A 58 -2.36 0.94 -17.64
CA ALA A 58 -1.64 2.08 -17.09
C ALA A 58 -0.97 2.92 -18.20
N ALA A 59 -0.22 2.27 -19.09
CA ALA A 59 0.46 2.96 -20.18
C ALA A 59 -0.52 3.56 -21.20
N GLU A 60 -1.57 2.84 -21.59
CA GLU A 60 -2.61 3.34 -22.50
C GLU A 60 -3.33 4.56 -21.92
N THR A 61 -3.61 4.57 -20.61
CA THR A 61 -4.25 5.71 -19.93
C THR A 61 -3.36 6.96 -19.95
N LEU A 62 -2.04 6.82 -19.81
CA LEU A 62 -1.12 7.94 -19.91
C LEU A 62 -0.95 8.45 -21.35
N LYS A 63 -0.95 7.54 -22.36
CA LYS A 63 -0.81 7.92 -23.78
C LYS A 63 -1.99 8.73 -24.32
N ARG A 64 -3.18 8.54 -23.75
CA ARG A 64 -4.43 9.17 -24.21
C ARG A 64 -4.82 10.43 -23.42
N TYR A 65 -3.95 10.91 -22.53
CA TYR A 65 -4.18 12.17 -21.83
C TYR A 65 -4.28 13.33 -22.84
N PRO A 66 -5.20 14.30 -22.63
CA PRO A 66 -5.26 15.48 -23.48
C PRO A 66 -3.98 16.30 -23.38
N TRP A 67 -3.79 17.17 -24.38
CA TRP A 67 -2.64 18.06 -24.49
C TRP A 67 -3.01 19.48 -24.09
N THR A 68 -2.10 20.15 -23.42
CA THR A 68 -2.17 21.60 -23.23
C THR A 68 -1.85 22.35 -24.52
N THR A 69 -2.08 23.64 -24.51
CA THR A 69 -1.74 24.61 -25.55
C THR A 69 -0.98 25.76 -24.91
N THR A 70 -0.30 26.59 -25.70
CA THR A 70 0.34 27.82 -25.19
C THR A 70 -0.67 28.87 -24.70
N ASN A 71 -1.97 28.66 -24.91
CA ASN A 71 -3.02 29.55 -24.42
C ASN A 71 -3.50 29.20 -23.00
N ASN A 72 -3.36 27.94 -22.58
CA ASN A 72 -3.84 27.46 -21.27
C ASN A 72 -2.71 26.94 -20.35
N ALA A 73 -1.47 26.85 -20.84
CA ALA A 73 -0.30 26.47 -20.06
C ALA A 73 0.97 27.18 -20.58
N ILE A 74 2.04 27.14 -19.78
CA ILE A 74 3.33 27.72 -20.14
C ILE A 74 3.97 27.06 -21.37
N ALA A 75 3.63 25.81 -21.63
CA ALA A 75 4.16 25.01 -22.74
C ALA A 75 3.19 23.89 -23.11
N VAL A 76 3.38 23.32 -24.31
CA VAL A 76 2.60 22.21 -24.83
C VAL A 76 3.16 20.90 -24.30
N TYR A 77 2.35 20.19 -23.50
CA TYR A 77 2.67 18.88 -22.95
C TYR A 77 1.36 18.10 -22.72
N PRO A 78 1.41 16.77 -22.51
CA PRO A 78 0.26 16.07 -21.96
C PRO A 78 -0.13 16.67 -20.60
N ASP A 79 -1.42 16.91 -20.38
CA ASP A 79 -1.95 17.61 -19.19
C ASP A 79 -1.47 16.99 -17.87
N TYR A 80 -1.26 15.66 -17.86
CA TYR A 80 -0.82 14.96 -16.65
C TYR A 80 0.57 15.39 -16.15
N LEU A 81 1.38 16.08 -16.97
CA LEU A 81 2.66 16.63 -16.52
C LEU A 81 2.45 17.79 -15.53
N PHE A 82 1.37 18.56 -15.71
CA PHE A 82 1.03 19.71 -14.88
C PHE A 82 0.16 19.36 -13.67
N THR A 83 -0.71 18.34 -13.78
CA THR A 83 -1.66 17.99 -12.72
C THR A 83 -1.85 16.49 -12.57
N SER A 84 -1.86 16.02 -11.33
CA SER A 84 -2.37 14.68 -10.98
C SER A 84 -3.85 14.67 -10.65
N LYS A 85 -4.48 15.84 -10.52
CA LYS A 85 -5.90 15.94 -10.23
C LYS A 85 -6.68 15.69 -11.52
N TRP A 86 -7.54 14.70 -11.49
CA TRP A 86 -8.16 14.17 -12.70
C TRP A 86 -9.50 13.53 -12.42
N GLN A 87 -10.27 13.36 -13.48
CA GLN A 87 -11.45 12.51 -13.52
C GLN A 87 -11.41 11.62 -14.75
N ILE A 88 -12.11 10.50 -14.66
CA ILE A 88 -12.34 9.59 -15.77
C ILE A 88 -13.80 9.14 -15.75
N SER A 89 -14.48 9.25 -16.88
CA SER A 89 -15.84 8.75 -17.04
C SER A 89 -15.85 7.25 -17.37
N SER A 90 -17.02 6.62 -17.25
CA SER A 90 -17.21 5.19 -17.52
C SER A 90 -16.96 4.76 -18.98
N ASN A 91 -16.97 5.71 -19.94
CA ASN A 91 -16.55 5.45 -21.32
C ASN A 91 -15.03 5.67 -21.55
N GLY A 92 -14.29 5.99 -20.48
CA GLY A 92 -12.87 6.24 -20.51
C GLY A 92 -12.46 7.69 -20.73
N THR A 93 -13.34 8.66 -21.05
CA THR A 93 -12.88 10.04 -21.28
C THR A 93 -12.17 10.63 -20.05
N ILE A 94 -10.95 11.14 -20.25
CA ILE A 94 -10.12 11.76 -19.21
C ILE A 94 -10.37 13.27 -19.18
N THR A 95 -10.61 13.80 -17.99
CA THR A 95 -10.73 15.24 -17.74
C THR A 95 -9.71 15.66 -16.70
N PRO A 96 -8.62 16.36 -17.09
CA PRO A 96 -7.70 16.99 -16.15
C PRO A 96 -8.41 18.05 -15.34
N GLU A 97 -8.02 18.21 -14.08
CA GLU A 97 -8.53 19.27 -13.21
C GLU A 97 -7.40 20.21 -12.79
N ASN A 98 -7.73 21.49 -12.65
CA ASN A 98 -6.81 22.45 -12.06
C ASN A 98 -6.48 22.03 -10.60
N PRO A 99 -5.20 21.83 -10.26
CA PRO A 99 -4.81 21.38 -8.93
C PRO A 99 -4.97 22.49 -7.87
N GLY A 100 -4.93 23.76 -8.27
CA GLY A 100 -4.63 24.87 -7.35
C GLY A 100 -3.21 24.75 -6.79
N ASP A 101 -2.82 25.70 -5.94
CA ASP A 101 -1.43 25.84 -5.48
C ASP A 101 -0.94 24.59 -4.73
N TRP A 102 -1.75 24.09 -3.79
CA TRP A 102 -1.34 22.99 -2.91
C TRP A 102 -1.15 21.66 -3.65
N MET A 103 -2.07 21.29 -4.53
CA MET A 103 -2.08 19.96 -5.14
C MET A 103 -1.02 19.79 -6.23
N ASN A 104 -0.36 20.87 -6.65
CA ASN A 104 0.79 20.80 -7.56
C ASN A 104 2.05 20.22 -6.89
N GLY A 105 2.03 20.07 -5.56
CA GLY A 105 3.15 19.57 -4.78
C GLY A 105 3.62 18.14 -5.09
N ASP A 106 2.86 17.37 -5.88
CA ASP A 106 3.23 16.00 -6.22
C ASP A 106 4.17 15.88 -7.43
N LEU A 107 4.54 16.99 -8.09
CA LEU A 107 5.37 16.99 -9.30
C LEU A 107 6.62 16.10 -9.18
N GLY A 108 7.37 16.21 -8.09
CA GLY A 108 8.58 15.42 -7.88
C GLY A 108 8.30 13.92 -7.77
N GLN A 109 7.26 13.51 -7.03
CA GLN A 109 6.88 12.10 -6.95
C GLN A 109 6.31 11.58 -8.27
N ARG A 110 5.47 12.38 -8.95
CA ARG A 110 4.90 12.05 -10.26
C ARG A 110 5.98 11.85 -11.31
N SER A 111 6.92 12.79 -11.43
CA SER A 111 8.01 12.71 -12.40
C SER A 111 8.88 11.48 -12.18
N THR A 112 9.16 11.15 -10.92
CA THR A 112 9.88 9.95 -10.55
C THR A 112 9.17 8.67 -11.02
N SER A 113 7.87 8.54 -10.77
CA SER A 113 7.08 7.39 -11.22
C SER A 113 7.04 7.28 -12.74
N VAL A 114 6.87 8.43 -13.42
CA VAL A 114 6.78 8.52 -14.88
C VAL A 114 8.11 8.12 -15.52
N LEU A 115 9.23 8.73 -15.11
CA LEU A 115 10.54 8.44 -15.69
C LEU A 115 10.94 6.97 -15.46
N ASN A 116 10.83 6.47 -14.23
CA ASN A 116 11.16 5.07 -13.94
C ASN A 116 10.21 4.09 -14.65
N GLY A 117 8.90 4.34 -14.61
CA GLY A 117 7.89 3.47 -15.20
C GLY A 117 8.03 3.36 -16.72
N TRP A 118 8.29 4.48 -17.42
CA TRP A 118 8.47 4.45 -18.87
C TRP A 118 9.78 3.80 -19.31
N VAL A 119 10.88 3.95 -18.56
CA VAL A 119 12.13 3.19 -18.83
C VAL A 119 11.85 1.69 -18.78
N ASP A 120 11.21 1.22 -17.71
CA ASP A 120 10.90 -0.20 -17.54
C ASP A 120 9.86 -0.69 -18.55
N TYR A 121 8.89 0.15 -18.92
CA TYR A 121 7.90 -0.18 -19.95
C TYR A 121 8.52 -0.30 -21.34
N TYR A 122 9.47 0.58 -21.71
CA TYR A 122 10.19 0.46 -22.98
C TYR A 122 10.96 -0.85 -23.07
N ARG A 123 11.72 -1.19 -22.02
CA ARG A 123 12.41 -2.49 -21.90
C ARG A 123 11.43 -3.64 -22.12
N TYR A 124 10.30 -3.60 -21.41
CA TYR A 124 9.33 -4.69 -21.40
C TYR A 124 8.57 -4.84 -22.72
N THR A 125 8.11 -3.75 -23.34
CA THR A 125 7.21 -3.79 -24.50
C THR A 125 7.86 -3.49 -25.85
N GLY A 126 8.96 -2.74 -25.86
CA GLY A 126 9.54 -2.15 -27.07
C GLY A 126 8.69 -1.04 -27.70
N ASP A 127 7.73 -0.49 -26.94
CA ASP A 127 6.88 0.61 -27.39
C ASP A 127 7.59 1.97 -27.22
N PRO A 128 7.91 2.67 -28.32
CA PRO A 128 8.69 3.90 -28.29
C PRO A 128 7.91 5.11 -27.76
N ALA A 129 6.59 5.03 -27.55
CA ALA A 129 5.84 6.07 -26.84
C ALA A 129 6.44 6.34 -25.46
N ALA A 130 7.03 5.32 -24.81
CA ALA A 130 7.78 5.49 -23.58
C ALA A 130 8.87 6.58 -23.68
N ILE A 131 9.62 6.60 -24.78
CA ILE A 131 10.69 7.56 -25.03
C ILE A 131 10.11 8.97 -25.22
N ALA A 132 8.98 9.07 -25.91
CA ALA A 132 8.27 10.33 -26.04
C ALA A 132 7.86 10.89 -24.67
N HIS A 133 7.21 10.07 -23.84
CA HIS A 133 6.78 10.48 -22.50
C HIS A 133 7.93 10.76 -21.52
N MET A 134 9.06 10.06 -21.64
CA MET A 134 10.29 10.40 -20.90
C MET A 134 10.82 11.78 -21.32
N THR A 135 10.82 12.07 -22.61
CA THR A 135 11.27 13.35 -23.17
C THR A 135 10.40 14.49 -22.65
N TYR A 136 9.08 14.35 -22.72
CA TYR A 136 8.13 15.34 -22.22
C TYR A 136 8.38 15.68 -20.75
N MET A 137 8.52 14.66 -19.89
CA MET A 137 8.71 14.87 -18.46
C MET A 137 10.09 15.46 -18.14
N ALA A 138 11.15 14.92 -18.73
CA ALA A 138 12.51 15.38 -18.47
C ALA A 138 12.71 16.83 -18.90
N ASP A 139 12.25 17.21 -20.09
CA ASP A 139 12.37 18.59 -20.57
C ASP A 139 11.49 19.54 -19.77
N TYR A 140 10.25 19.16 -19.44
CA TYR A 140 9.40 19.96 -18.55
C TYR A 140 10.07 20.26 -17.21
N LEU A 141 10.71 19.25 -16.59
CA LEU A 141 11.42 19.45 -15.33
C LEU A 141 12.56 20.46 -15.46
N LEU A 142 13.37 20.35 -16.52
CA LEU A 142 14.55 21.20 -16.70
C LEU A 142 14.21 22.62 -17.15
N ASP A 143 13.14 22.77 -17.94
CA ASP A 143 12.72 24.07 -18.47
C ASP A 143 11.88 24.86 -17.47
N HIS A 144 11.09 24.19 -16.62
CA HIS A 144 10.05 24.84 -15.84
C HIS A 144 10.04 24.51 -14.35
N ALA A 145 10.87 23.57 -13.86
CA ALA A 145 10.81 23.10 -12.47
C ALA A 145 12.13 23.23 -11.70
N LEU A 146 13.02 24.14 -12.12
CA LEU A 146 14.29 24.40 -11.44
C LEU A 146 14.29 25.75 -10.71
N THR A 147 15.04 25.81 -9.62
CA THR A 147 15.32 27.07 -8.93
C THR A 147 16.16 28.02 -9.80
N PRO A 148 16.01 29.35 -9.63
CA PRO A 148 16.86 30.36 -10.26
C PRO A 148 18.36 30.20 -9.94
N ALA A 149 19.21 30.84 -10.75
CA ALA A 149 20.67 30.76 -10.63
C ALA A 149 21.24 31.43 -9.36
N ASP A 150 20.49 32.35 -8.74
CA ASP A 150 20.85 33.06 -7.51
C ASP A 150 20.27 32.41 -6.23
N HIS A 151 19.50 31.33 -6.37
CA HIS A 151 18.98 30.58 -5.24
C HIS A 151 20.11 29.84 -4.48
N PRO A 152 20.05 29.66 -3.14
CA PRO A 152 21.07 28.93 -2.36
C PRO A 152 21.35 27.49 -2.80
N TRP A 153 20.39 26.92 -3.54
CA TRP A 153 20.48 25.70 -4.33
C TRP A 153 20.19 26.07 -5.78
N PRO A 154 21.18 26.49 -6.59
CA PRO A 154 20.93 27.08 -7.91
C PRO A 154 20.65 26.01 -8.97
N ARG A 155 19.65 26.23 -9.85
CA ARG A 155 19.26 25.27 -10.92
C ARG A 155 19.00 23.85 -10.39
N PHE A 156 18.41 23.77 -9.21
CA PHE A 156 18.09 22.54 -8.50
C PHE A 156 16.59 22.26 -8.58
N PRO A 157 16.13 21.00 -8.54
CA PRO A 157 14.71 20.69 -8.71
C PRO A 157 13.85 21.28 -7.60
N ILE A 158 12.74 21.91 -7.98
CA ILE A 158 11.66 22.29 -7.06
C ILE A 158 10.72 21.09 -6.95
N SER A 159 11.03 20.16 -6.05
CA SER A 159 10.36 18.85 -5.98
C SER A 159 8.89 18.92 -5.55
N VAL A 160 8.51 19.94 -4.77
CA VAL A 160 7.17 20.10 -4.19
C VAL A 160 6.68 21.54 -4.40
N PRO A 161 6.28 21.91 -5.64
CA PRO A 161 5.94 23.29 -6.01
C PRO A 161 4.52 23.66 -5.55
N THR A 162 4.29 23.69 -4.23
CA THR A 162 2.97 23.97 -3.60
C THR A 162 2.55 25.45 -3.61
N LYS A 163 3.21 26.27 -4.42
CA LYS A 163 3.00 27.72 -4.53
C LYS A 163 3.07 28.13 -6.00
N GLY A 164 2.54 29.31 -6.31
CA GLY A 164 2.54 29.87 -7.65
C GLY A 164 1.32 29.48 -8.47
N VAL A 165 1.31 29.87 -9.75
CA VAL A 165 0.19 29.64 -10.65
C VAL A 165 0.29 28.23 -11.26
N PRO A 166 -0.72 27.35 -11.08
CA PRO A 166 -0.79 26.06 -11.77
C PRO A 166 -0.59 26.23 -13.28
N TYR A 167 0.00 25.23 -13.94
CA TYR A 167 0.34 25.27 -15.38
C TYR A 167 1.38 26.33 -15.79
N GLY A 168 2.02 27.00 -14.82
CA GLY A 168 3.16 27.89 -15.01
C GLY A 168 4.52 27.24 -14.74
N ASN A 169 5.55 28.09 -14.65
CA ASN A 169 6.82 27.70 -14.04
C ASN A 169 6.62 27.40 -12.55
N ALA A 170 7.36 26.42 -12.03
CA ALA A 170 7.38 26.14 -10.60
C ALA A 170 7.89 27.35 -9.82
N ASP A 171 7.20 27.69 -8.73
CA ASP A 171 7.61 28.78 -7.86
C ASP A 171 8.79 28.33 -6.97
N PRO A 172 9.94 29.04 -6.99
CA PRO A 172 11.11 28.67 -6.19
C PRO A 172 10.88 28.79 -4.67
N SER A 173 9.82 29.45 -4.23
CA SER A 173 9.38 29.47 -2.83
C SER A 173 8.56 28.24 -2.43
N GLY A 174 8.30 27.32 -3.36
CA GLY A 174 7.76 25.98 -3.08
C GLY A 174 8.73 25.14 -2.23
N MET A 175 8.25 24.01 -1.71
CA MET A 175 9.10 23.14 -0.88
C MET A 175 10.08 22.35 -1.76
N ILE A 176 11.32 22.23 -1.29
CA ILE A 176 12.37 21.45 -1.94
C ILE A 176 12.76 20.33 -0.98
N GLN A 177 12.16 19.15 -1.18
CA GLN A 177 12.39 17.96 -0.36
C GLN A 177 13.48 17.10 -0.98
N LEU A 178 14.57 16.89 -0.23
CA LEU A 178 15.83 16.40 -0.78
C LEU A 178 15.82 14.93 -1.20
N ASP A 179 15.07 14.09 -0.51
CA ASP A 179 14.86 12.68 -0.88
C ASP A 179 14.10 12.54 -2.21
N ILE A 180 13.04 13.33 -2.42
CA ILE A 180 12.31 13.40 -3.70
C ILE A 180 13.23 13.93 -4.80
N CYS A 181 14.04 14.96 -4.54
CA CYS A 181 15.04 15.44 -5.51
C CYS A 181 16.05 14.33 -5.89
N GLY A 182 16.43 13.48 -4.94
CA GLY A 182 17.25 12.30 -5.19
C GLY A 182 16.58 11.32 -6.17
N ASP A 183 15.35 10.88 -5.89
CA ASP A 183 14.66 9.92 -6.78
C ASP A 183 14.35 10.53 -8.16
N MET A 184 14.10 11.85 -8.24
CA MET A 184 14.00 12.58 -9.50
C MET A 184 15.31 12.52 -10.30
N GLY A 185 16.46 12.77 -9.65
CA GLY A 185 17.78 12.69 -10.26
C GLY A 185 18.08 11.29 -10.80
N ARG A 186 17.73 10.25 -10.05
CA ARG A 186 17.86 8.86 -10.49
C ARG A 186 16.97 8.57 -11.70
N GLY A 187 15.71 9.00 -11.69
CA GLY A 187 14.80 8.86 -12.83
C GLY A 187 15.35 9.54 -14.10
N LEU A 188 15.93 10.74 -13.94
CA LEU A 188 16.51 11.50 -15.04
C LEU A 188 17.75 10.81 -15.63
N LEU A 189 18.61 10.22 -14.79
CA LEU A 189 19.76 9.43 -15.25
C LEU A 189 19.32 8.18 -16.03
N ARG A 190 18.31 7.46 -15.56
CA ARG A 190 17.77 6.31 -16.30
C ARG A 190 17.20 6.72 -17.65
N ALA A 191 16.49 7.85 -17.72
CA ALA A 191 16.00 8.39 -18.99
C ALA A 191 17.15 8.79 -19.92
N TYR A 192 18.20 9.43 -19.39
CA TYR A 192 19.44 9.72 -20.13
C TYR A 192 20.05 8.44 -20.71
N GLN A 193 20.10 7.35 -19.95
CA GLN A 193 20.68 6.09 -20.44
C GLN A 193 19.86 5.45 -21.57
N VAL A 194 18.56 5.75 -21.70
CA VAL A 194 17.75 5.32 -22.85
C VAL A 194 17.98 6.21 -24.08
N THR A 195 18.08 7.53 -23.88
CA THR A 195 18.03 8.52 -24.98
C THR A 195 19.38 9.07 -25.42
N GLY A 196 20.39 9.04 -24.55
CA GLY A 196 21.68 9.69 -24.74
C GLY A 196 21.68 11.20 -24.52
N SER A 197 20.61 11.80 -24.00
CA SER A 197 20.48 13.27 -23.82
C SER A 197 21.54 13.85 -22.86
N ARG A 198 22.55 14.51 -23.42
CA ARG A 198 23.64 15.14 -22.63
C ARG A 198 23.13 16.21 -21.68
N ARG A 199 22.12 16.98 -22.09
CA ARG A 199 21.45 18.00 -21.28
C ARG A 199 20.96 17.43 -19.94
N TRP A 200 20.37 16.22 -19.98
CA TRP A 200 19.81 15.57 -18.79
C TRP A 200 20.92 15.05 -17.86
N LEU A 201 22.00 14.50 -18.42
CA LEU A 201 23.19 14.11 -17.65
C LEU A 201 23.83 15.32 -16.97
N GLU A 202 24.02 16.43 -17.68
CA GLU A 202 24.63 17.66 -17.14
C GLU A 202 23.83 18.24 -15.97
N ALA A 203 22.50 18.25 -16.06
CA ALA A 203 21.64 18.64 -14.95
C ALA A 203 21.83 17.71 -13.74
N ALA A 204 21.81 16.39 -13.96
CA ALA A 204 22.00 15.41 -12.89
C ALA A 204 23.39 15.50 -12.24
N MET A 205 24.47 15.68 -13.00
CA MET A 205 25.82 15.90 -12.45
C MET A 205 25.85 17.13 -11.54
N HIS A 206 25.28 18.24 -12.00
CA HIS A 206 25.16 19.48 -11.21
C HIS A 206 24.37 19.27 -9.92
N TRP A 207 23.27 18.50 -9.95
CA TRP A 207 22.51 18.17 -8.74
C TRP A 207 23.32 17.30 -7.76
N GLY A 208 24.09 16.33 -8.27
CA GLY A 208 25.00 15.52 -7.47
C GLY A 208 26.07 16.36 -6.76
N ASP A 209 26.66 17.33 -7.46
CA ASP A 209 27.63 18.26 -6.88
C ASP A 209 27.00 19.12 -5.77
N LEU A 210 25.76 19.57 -5.95
CA LEU A 210 25.04 20.32 -4.92
C LEU A 210 24.74 19.46 -3.68
N PHE A 211 24.33 18.20 -3.86
CA PHE A 211 24.20 17.28 -2.73
C PHE A 211 25.53 17.11 -1.99
N ALA A 212 26.64 16.94 -2.71
CA ALA A 212 27.96 16.77 -2.11
C ALA A 212 28.44 18.03 -1.39
N ALA A 213 28.21 19.21 -1.96
CA ALA A 213 28.58 20.50 -1.39
C ALA A 213 27.75 20.85 -0.14
N LYS A 214 26.50 20.38 -0.07
CA LYS A 214 25.57 20.63 1.05
C LYS A 214 25.50 19.47 2.04
N CYS A 215 26.36 18.47 1.88
CA CYS A 215 26.46 17.34 2.80
C CYS A 215 27.12 17.76 4.12
N ASN A 216 26.50 17.40 5.24
CA ASN A 216 27.11 17.46 6.56
C ASN A 216 27.98 16.21 6.78
N TYR A 217 29.27 16.39 6.99
CA TYR A 217 30.22 15.30 7.18
C TYR A 217 30.46 14.92 8.65
N ASP A 218 29.81 15.60 9.61
CA ASP A 218 29.84 15.20 11.02
C ASP A 218 29.27 13.78 11.17
N PRO A 219 30.03 12.82 11.72
CA PRO A 219 29.56 11.45 11.82
C PRO A 219 28.35 11.24 12.73
N LYS A 220 28.05 12.21 13.60
CA LYS A 220 26.93 12.13 14.56
C LYS A 220 25.66 12.83 14.07
N ALA A 221 25.69 13.43 12.88
CA ALA A 221 24.56 14.17 12.32
C ALA A 221 24.04 13.49 11.05
N ALA A 222 22.80 13.82 10.67
CA ALA A 222 22.29 13.47 9.35
C ALA A 222 23.07 14.24 8.27
N PRO A 223 23.46 13.58 7.16
CA PRO A 223 24.23 14.20 6.08
C PRO A 223 23.44 15.29 5.35
N TRP A 224 22.11 15.16 5.32
CA TRP A 224 21.20 16.16 4.78
C TRP A 224 20.01 16.30 5.70
N ASN A 225 19.36 17.46 5.63
CA ASN A 225 18.03 17.64 6.21
C ASN A 225 16.95 17.08 5.27
N ARG A 226 15.68 17.16 5.68
CA ARG A 226 14.55 16.81 4.82
C ARG A 226 14.35 17.82 3.69
N TYR A 227 14.43 19.12 4.00
CA TYR A 227 14.22 20.24 3.08
C TYR A 227 15.50 21.05 2.86
N ALA A 228 15.73 21.45 1.62
CA ALA A 228 16.75 22.42 1.23
C ALA A 228 16.40 23.85 1.67
N ASN A 229 15.10 24.16 1.76
CA ASN A 229 14.53 25.46 2.13
C ASN A 229 13.45 25.28 3.23
N PRO A 230 13.84 24.88 4.46
CA PRO A 230 12.89 24.56 5.53
C PRO A 230 11.93 25.70 5.90
N GLU A 231 12.26 26.95 5.63
CA GLU A 231 11.40 28.11 5.77
C GLU A 231 10.15 28.07 4.87
N SER A 232 10.24 27.39 3.72
CA SER A 232 9.11 27.17 2.82
C SER A 232 8.19 26.04 3.27
N SER A 233 8.67 25.19 4.18
CA SER A 233 7.89 24.09 4.72
C SER A 233 6.92 24.56 5.81
N ARG A 234 5.67 24.13 5.68
CA ARG A 234 4.67 24.33 6.74
C ARG A 234 4.95 23.45 7.97
N TRP A 235 5.71 22.37 7.81
CA TRP A 235 6.09 21.51 8.92
C TRP A 235 7.42 21.99 9.50
N LYS A 236 7.46 22.28 10.79
CA LYS A 236 8.68 22.71 11.49
C LYS A 236 9.68 21.58 11.73
N VAL A 237 9.41 20.38 11.21
CA VAL A 237 10.26 19.18 11.30
C VAL A 237 11.08 19.07 10.02
N ASN A 238 12.40 19.00 10.16
CA ASN A 238 13.34 18.94 9.04
C ASN A 238 14.31 17.74 9.12
N GLU A 239 13.92 16.69 9.84
CA GLU A 239 14.72 15.47 10.06
C GLU A 239 14.70 14.58 8.80
N GLN A 240 15.89 14.18 8.33
CA GLN A 240 16.04 13.17 7.27
C GLN A 240 16.07 11.76 7.89
N THR A 241 15.34 10.84 7.29
CA THR A 241 15.06 9.48 7.81
C THR A 241 15.46 8.44 6.77
N GLY A 242 14.70 7.34 6.63
CA GLY A 242 14.86 6.35 5.57
C GLY A 242 14.88 6.94 4.15
N GLY A 243 14.28 8.12 3.90
CA GLY A 243 14.33 8.81 2.61
C GLY A 243 15.75 9.09 2.09
N VAL A 244 16.77 9.07 2.97
CA VAL A 244 18.19 9.16 2.59
C VAL A 244 18.59 8.14 1.51
N THR A 245 17.96 6.96 1.45
CA THR A 245 18.29 5.93 0.46
C THR A 245 17.94 6.31 -0.97
N MET A 246 17.01 7.24 -1.17
CA MET A 246 16.69 7.79 -2.48
C MET A 246 17.82 8.72 -2.98
N ILE A 247 18.38 9.53 -2.08
CA ILE A 247 19.58 10.33 -2.37
C ILE A 247 20.77 9.40 -2.66
N LEU A 248 20.98 8.38 -1.82
CA LEU A 248 22.06 7.41 -2.02
C LEU A 248 21.95 6.68 -3.35
N SER A 249 20.76 6.23 -3.74
CA SER A 249 20.55 5.55 -5.03
C SER A 249 20.87 6.44 -6.23
N PHE A 250 20.63 7.75 -6.12
CA PHE A 250 21.01 8.72 -7.14
C PHE A 250 22.52 8.93 -7.22
N LEU A 251 23.18 9.15 -6.07
CA LEU A 251 24.63 9.34 -6.03
C LEU A 251 25.39 8.08 -6.46
N ASP A 252 24.90 6.89 -6.08
CA ASP A 252 25.44 5.61 -6.51
C ASP A 252 25.39 5.47 -8.04
N GLU A 253 24.29 5.88 -8.68
CA GLU A 253 24.17 5.83 -10.14
C GLU A 253 25.10 6.82 -10.85
N LEU A 254 25.28 8.04 -10.32
CA LEU A 254 26.28 8.99 -10.85
C LEU A 254 27.70 8.43 -10.80
N ILE A 255 28.09 7.85 -9.65
CA ILE A 255 29.39 7.23 -9.46
C ILE A 255 29.56 6.06 -10.42
N ARG A 256 28.52 5.22 -10.57
CA ARG A 256 28.51 4.08 -11.51
C ARG A 256 28.71 4.54 -12.96
N LEU A 257 28.11 5.66 -13.35
CA LEU A 257 28.28 6.31 -14.66
C LEU A 257 29.63 7.04 -14.82
N GLY A 258 30.50 7.01 -13.81
CA GLY A 258 31.86 7.55 -13.85
C GLY A 258 31.99 9.00 -13.38
N TYR A 259 30.94 9.61 -12.82
CA TYR A 259 31.01 10.96 -12.26
C TYR A 259 31.12 10.94 -10.73
N THR A 260 32.29 11.28 -10.21
CA THR A 260 32.58 11.28 -8.76
C THR A 260 32.59 12.67 -8.13
N GLY A 261 32.34 13.72 -8.93
CA GLY A 261 32.50 15.12 -8.54
C GLY A 261 33.98 15.50 -8.32
N GLN A 262 34.23 16.79 -8.11
CA GLN A 262 35.58 17.29 -7.83
C GLN A 262 36.16 16.63 -6.58
N ASP A 263 37.41 16.13 -6.65
CA ASP A 263 38.12 15.48 -5.54
C ASP A 263 37.32 14.35 -4.85
N ASN A 264 36.53 13.60 -5.63
CA ASN A 264 35.62 12.54 -5.18
C ASN A 264 34.56 13.01 -4.16
N ALA A 265 34.12 14.28 -4.23
CA ALA A 265 33.15 14.83 -3.30
C ALA A 265 31.83 14.04 -3.26
N ILE A 266 31.32 13.55 -4.39
CA ILE A 266 30.08 12.76 -4.45
C ILE A 266 30.26 11.42 -3.74
N VAL A 267 31.41 10.77 -3.90
CA VAL A 267 31.74 9.51 -3.21
C VAL A 267 31.74 9.73 -1.70
N LYS A 268 32.40 10.78 -1.22
CA LYS A 268 32.45 11.13 0.20
C LYS A 268 31.04 11.39 0.77
N ALA A 269 30.19 12.11 0.03
CA ALA A 269 28.83 12.41 0.45
C ALA A 269 27.94 11.16 0.50
N ARG A 270 28.06 10.30 -0.53
CA ARG A 270 27.41 8.98 -0.57
C ARG A 270 27.83 8.13 0.62
N ASP A 271 29.13 8.06 0.94
CA ASP A 271 29.63 7.30 2.08
C ASP A 271 29.12 7.84 3.42
N ALA A 272 28.99 9.16 3.57
CA ALA A 272 28.37 9.76 4.76
C ALA A 272 26.91 9.33 4.95
N GLY A 273 26.13 9.24 3.87
CA GLY A 273 24.75 8.74 3.93
C GLY A 273 24.64 7.24 4.18
N ARG A 274 25.53 6.41 3.60
CA ARG A 274 25.61 4.98 3.93
C ARG A 274 25.92 4.78 5.42
N ARG A 275 26.86 5.55 5.95
CA ARG A 275 27.20 5.55 7.37
C ARG A 275 26.02 5.98 8.24
N TYR A 276 25.29 7.04 7.87
CA TYR A 276 24.07 7.45 8.57
C TYR A 276 23.02 6.34 8.62
N LEU A 277 22.75 5.68 7.49
CA LEU A 277 21.84 4.54 7.45
C LEU A 277 22.31 3.42 8.38
N LEU A 278 23.58 3.03 8.29
CA LEU A 278 24.16 1.90 9.03
C LEU A 278 24.25 2.15 10.54
N GLU A 279 24.70 3.33 10.95
CA GLU A 279 25.08 3.64 12.33
C GLU A 279 23.99 4.39 13.11
N GLN A 280 23.05 5.05 12.43
CA GLN A 280 22.02 5.88 13.10
C GLN A 280 20.59 5.39 12.86
N LEU A 281 20.26 4.92 11.65
CA LEU A 281 18.89 4.49 11.33
C LEU A 281 18.66 3.00 11.65
N LEU A 282 19.52 2.11 11.14
CA LEU A 282 19.36 0.66 11.36
C LEU A 282 19.36 0.26 12.85
N PRO A 283 20.16 0.86 13.75
CA PRO A 283 20.06 0.56 15.18
C PRO A 283 18.72 0.96 15.81
N ARG A 284 18.00 1.90 15.19
CA ARG A 284 16.67 2.39 15.59
C ARG A 284 15.57 1.86 14.67
N TRP A 285 15.75 0.68 14.08
CA TRP A 285 14.83 0.10 13.11
C TRP A 285 13.42 -0.15 13.67
N THR A 286 13.29 -0.27 15.00
CA THR A 286 12.03 -0.41 15.71
C THR A 286 11.35 0.93 16.01
N ASP A 287 11.97 2.08 15.80
CA ASP A 287 11.35 3.38 16.04
C ASP A 287 10.49 3.79 14.83
N ASP A 288 9.24 4.19 15.05
CA ASP A 288 8.28 4.44 13.95
C ASP A 288 8.75 5.52 12.98
N LYS A 289 9.24 6.64 13.53
CA LYS A 289 9.69 7.79 12.74
C LYS A 289 10.96 7.51 11.92
N THR A 290 11.75 6.48 12.24
CA THR A 290 12.97 6.12 11.48
C THR A 290 12.65 5.86 10.00
N TRP A 291 11.43 5.40 9.73
CA TRP A 291 10.90 5.09 8.41
C TRP A 291 9.72 6.01 8.04
N GLY A 292 9.65 7.20 8.64
CA GLY A 292 8.62 8.21 8.38
C GLY A 292 9.14 9.37 7.52
N PHE A 293 8.41 10.48 7.55
CA PHE A 293 8.76 11.79 7.02
C PHE A 293 9.06 11.85 5.51
N TYR A 294 8.33 11.09 4.69
CA TYR A 294 8.52 11.12 3.24
C TYR A 294 7.46 11.89 2.48
N PHE A 295 6.18 11.76 2.81
CA PHE A 295 5.12 12.36 1.99
C PHE A 295 5.14 13.88 2.00
N TRP A 296 4.87 14.48 0.84
CA TRP A 296 4.86 15.92 0.68
C TRP A 296 3.51 16.54 1.05
N ASP A 297 2.42 15.79 1.15
CA ASP A 297 1.08 16.34 1.40
C ASP A 297 0.70 16.32 2.89
N TRP A 298 1.45 15.57 3.71
CA TRP A 298 1.34 15.57 5.16
C TRP A 298 2.66 15.20 5.84
N LEU A 299 2.80 15.52 7.14
CA LEU A 299 4.08 15.35 7.85
C LEU A 299 4.56 13.88 7.83
N ASN A 300 3.64 12.93 8.02
CA ASN A 300 3.90 11.49 8.13
C ASN A 300 4.96 11.10 9.19
N PRO A 301 4.71 11.30 10.50
CA PRO A 301 5.66 10.89 11.55
C PRO A 301 5.71 9.37 11.82
N THR A 302 5.11 8.57 10.96
CA THR A 302 4.90 7.12 11.12
C THR A 302 5.55 6.39 9.95
N GLN A 303 5.93 5.13 10.13
CA GLN A 303 6.44 4.27 9.08
C GLN A 303 5.46 4.25 7.89
N ASN A 304 5.99 4.43 6.68
CA ASN A 304 5.21 4.47 5.45
C ASN A 304 5.69 3.47 4.40
N CYS A 305 4.82 3.17 3.43
CA CYS A 305 5.10 2.22 2.36
C CYS A 305 6.30 2.61 1.48
N SER A 306 6.52 3.90 1.19
CA SER A 306 7.56 4.36 0.26
C SER A 306 8.97 4.17 0.81
N THR A 307 9.25 4.73 1.99
CA THR A 307 10.57 4.56 2.63
C THR A 307 10.82 3.12 3.05
N THR A 308 9.78 2.38 3.48
CA THR A 308 9.88 0.93 3.73
C THR A 308 10.36 0.21 2.47
N ALA A 309 9.72 0.47 1.32
CA ALA A 309 10.10 -0.13 0.06
C ALA A 309 11.52 0.27 -0.37
N ASP A 310 11.84 1.57 -0.40
CA ASP A 310 13.12 2.06 -0.89
C ASP A 310 14.31 1.69 0.00
N VAL A 311 14.18 1.76 1.33
CA VAL A 311 15.24 1.34 2.25
C VAL A 311 15.57 -0.13 2.05
N VAL A 312 14.55 -0.99 2.06
CA VAL A 312 14.75 -2.43 1.89
C VAL A 312 15.37 -2.73 0.53
N SER A 313 14.85 -2.10 -0.53
CA SER A 313 15.38 -2.26 -1.88
C SER A 313 16.83 -1.79 -2.01
N TYR A 314 17.24 -0.77 -1.25
CA TYR A 314 18.64 -0.32 -1.18
C TYR A 314 19.54 -1.33 -0.46
N LEU A 315 19.11 -1.88 0.69
CA LEU A 315 19.86 -2.89 1.43
C LEU A 315 20.09 -4.15 0.58
N VAL A 316 19.04 -4.65 -0.07
CA VAL A 316 19.10 -5.88 -0.89
C VAL A 316 20.05 -5.72 -2.08
N ARG A 317 20.16 -4.52 -2.67
CA ARG A 317 21.08 -4.25 -3.80
C ARG A 317 22.52 -3.99 -3.38
N ASN A 318 22.79 -3.77 -2.10
CA ASN A 318 24.11 -3.43 -1.57
C ASN A 318 24.54 -4.42 -0.47
N PRO A 319 24.54 -5.74 -0.72
CA PRO A 319 24.78 -6.75 0.32
C PRO A 319 26.23 -6.72 0.85
N ARG A 320 27.18 -6.16 0.09
CA ARG A 320 28.59 -6.02 0.53
C ARG A 320 28.73 -4.94 1.60
N GLU A 321 27.99 -3.84 1.45
CA GLU A 321 27.95 -2.74 2.40
C GLU A 321 27.05 -3.02 3.60
N PHE A 322 26.01 -3.82 3.40
CA PHE A 322 25.05 -4.22 4.43
C PHE A 322 25.06 -5.75 4.59
N PRO A 323 26.08 -6.36 5.23
CA PRO A 323 26.18 -7.82 5.33
C PRO A 323 24.99 -8.46 6.07
N ASN A 324 24.27 -7.70 6.90
CA ASN A 324 23.08 -8.13 7.62
C ASN A 324 21.76 -7.90 6.86
N TRP A 325 21.82 -7.52 5.58
CA TRP A 325 20.66 -7.07 4.81
C TRP A 325 19.49 -8.05 4.85
N LYS A 326 19.72 -9.37 4.89
CA LYS A 326 18.62 -10.37 4.92
C LYS A 326 17.72 -10.17 6.14
N ILE A 327 18.34 -10.00 7.31
CA ILE A 327 17.61 -9.85 8.56
C ILE A 327 17.02 -8.45 8.65
N ASP A 328 17.80 -7.42 8.35
CA ASP A 328 17.34 -6.02 8.40
C ASP A 328 16.16 -5.78 7.43
N ALA A 329 16.24 -6.28 6.19
CA ALA A 329 15.18 -6.18 5.19
C ALA A 329 13.89 -6.87 5.65
N ARG A 330 13.99 -8.14 6.08
CA ARG A 330 12.83 -8.89 6.60
C ARG A 330 12.18 -8.16 7.75
N ASN A 331 12.98 -7.68 8.69
CA ASN A 331 12.50 -7.02 9.90
C ASN A 331 11.73 -5.74 9.55
N ILE A 332 12.31 -4.86 8.71
CA ILE A 332 11.67 -3.61 8.27
C ILE A 332 10.36 -3.88 7.50
N LEU A 333 10.35 -4.86 6.59
CA LEU A 333 9.16 -5.23 5.84
C LEU A 333 8.05 -5.81 6.74
N SER A 334 8.41 -6.72 7.66
CA SER A 334 7.42 -7.42 8.48
C SER A 334 6.81 -6.53 9.57
N ILE A 335 7.57 -5.63 10.21
CA ILE A 335 6.98 -4.69 11.18
C ILE A 335 6.03 -3.68 10.53
N PHE A 336 6.21 -3.41 9.24
CA PHE A 336 5.29 -2.54 8.52
C PHE A 336 3.90 -3.17 8.48
N LEU A 337 3.78 -4.49 8.28
CA LEU A 337 2.50 -5.21 8.36
C LEU A 337 1.81 -4.94 9.71
N ASN A 338 2.55 -5.00 10.81
CA ASN A 338 2.00 -4.68 12.13
C ASN A 338 1.49 -3.24 12.22
N ARG A 339 2.35 -2.27 11.95
CA ARG A 339 2.01 -0.84 12.08
C ARG A 339 0.90 -0.39 11.14
N SER A 340 0.90 -0.85 9.89
CA SER A 340 -0.09 -0.42 8.90
C SER A 340 -1.51 -0.87 9.25
N THR A 341 -1.67 -1.91 10.09
CA THR A 341 -2.99 -2.40 10.52
C THR A 341 -3.56 -1.70 11.76
N ALA A 342 -2.80 -0.80 12.38
CA ALA A 342 -3.16 -0.16 13.64
C ALA A 342 -4.46 0.65 13.57
N ASP A 343 -4.73 1.32 12.43
CA ASP A 343 -5.90 2.20 12.28
C ASP A 343 -7.19 1.37 12.13
N PRO A 344 -8.14 1.49 13.07
CA PRO A 344 -9.43 0.80 13.00
C PRO A 344 -10.25 1.11 11.73
N ALA A 345 -10.09 2.30 11.15
CA ALA A 345 -10.80 2.70 9.94
C ALA A 345 -10.30 1.94 8.70
N SER A 346 -9.02 1.53 8.71
CA SER A 346 -8.44 0.77 7.60
C SER A 346 -8.91 -0.66 7.55
N ARG A 347 -8.98 -1.30 8.72
CA ARG A 347 -9.07 -2.76 8.85
C ARG A 347 -8.05 -3.46 7.96
N GLY A 348 -6.82 -2.94 7.92
CA GLY A 348 -5.72 -3.67 7.31
C GLY A 348 -5.59 -5.03 7.97
N ASP A 349 -5.51 -6.09 7.17
CA ASP A 349 -5.41 -7.48 7.62
C ASP A 349 -5.08 -8.36 6.39
N VAL A 350 -5.25 -9.67 6.53
CA VAL A 350 -5.22 -10.64 5.43
C VAL A 350 -6.64 -10.89 4.89
N TYR A 351 -6.78 -10.77 3.57
CA TYR A 351 -8.00 -10.98 2.79
C TYR A 351 -7.76 -12.11 1.78
N SER A 352 -8.49 -13.23 1.90
CA SER A 352 -8.31 -14.41 1.04
C SER A 352 -6.84 -14.83 0.90
N GLY A 353 -6.08 -14.80 1.99
CA GLY A 353 -4.67 -15.20 2.03
C GLY A 353 -3.65 -14.14 1.58
N ALA A 354 -4.09 -12.95 1.14
CA ALA A 354 -3.21 -11.83 0.77
C ALA A 354 -3.32 -10.68 1.79
N TRP A 355 -2.18 -10.08 2.16
CA TRP A 355 -2.20 -8.87 2.98
C TRP A 355 -2.73 -7.68 2.19
N ALA A 356 -3.63 -6.91 2.81
CA ALA A 356 -4.05 -5.60 2.30
C ALA A 356 -4.06 -4.62 3.47
N TYR A 357 -3.42 -3.47 3.27
CA TYR A 357 -3.17 -2.50 4.32
C TYR A 357 -2.98 -1.10 3.70
N PRO A 358 -3.19 -0.05 4.50
CA PRO A 358 -3.10 1.31 4.01
C PRO A 358 -1.63 1.81 3.96
N GLU A 359 -1.42 3.04 3.51
CA GLU A 359 -0.11 3.69 3.37
C GLU A 359 0.72 3.75 4.66
N SER A 360 0.05 3.91 5.79
CA SER A 360 0.63 4.02 7.13
C SER A 360 -0.44 3.78 8.19
N SER A 361 -0.08 3.84 9.47
CA SER A 361 -1.03 3.76 10.60
C SER A 361 -2.03 4.93 10.70
N ARG A 362 -2.04 5.89 9.76
CA ARG A 362 -2.99 7.04 9.73
C ARG A 362 -3.97 7.04 8.56
N CYS A 363 -3.43 6.76 7.39
CA CYS A 363 -4.05 7.01 6.09
C CYS A 363 -3.90 5.73 5.28
N CYS A 364 -4.89 5.32 4.47
CA CYS A 364 -6.05 6.11 4.00
C CYS A 364 -7.37 5.36 4.13
N ASP A 365 -7.70 4.98 5.37
CA ASP A 365 -8.90 4.21 5.69
C ASP A 365 -8.95 2.93 4.81
N ARG A 366 -10.06 2.64 4.12
CA ARG A 366 -10.24 1.41 3.32
C ARG A 366 -9.60 1.44 1.92
N SER A 367 -8.82 2.48 1.62
CA SER A 367 -7.91 2.46 0.47
C SER A 367 -6.69 1.57 0.78
N LEU A 368 -6.85 0.27 0.57
CA LEU A 368 -5.86 -0.76 0.94
C LEU A 368 -5.03 -1.27 -0.24
N TRP A 369 -5.03 -0.52 -1.35
CA TRP A 369 -4.59 -1.01 -2.66
C TRP A 369 -3.12 -0.71 -2.99
N TYR A 370 -2.74 0.57 -3.00
CA TYR A 370 -1.45 0.97 -3.58
C TYR A 370 -0.25 0.68 -2.68
N ALA A 371 -0.41 0.67 -1.36
CA ALA A 371 0.72 0.38 -0.48
C ALA A 371 1.22 -1.07 -0.67
N PRO A 372 0.33 -2.09 -0.71
CA PRO A 372 0.75 -3.45 -1.03
C PRO A 372 1.24 -3.66 -2.47
N ILE A 373 0.85 -2.86 -3.47
CA ILE A 373 1.41 -2.99 -4.83
C ILE A 373 2.91 -2.67 -4.85
N MET A 374 3.31 -1.66 -4.06
CA MET A 374 4.69 -1.18 -3.94
C MET A 374 5.51 -2.11 -3.04
N VAL A 375 5.05 -2.32 -1.80
CA VAL A 375 5.78 -3.14 -0.82
C VAL A 375 5.76 -4.61 -1.24
N GLY A 376 4.69 -5.08 -1.88
CA GLY A 376 4.60 -6.42 -2.48
C GLY A 376 5.67 -6.67 -3.55
N ALA A 377 5.98 -5.68 -4.39
CA ALA A 377 7.08 -5.80 -5.35
C ALA A 377 8.45 -5.95 -4.67
N ILE A 378 8.62 -5.35 -3.49
CA ILE A 378 9.85 -5.49 -2.68
C ILE A 378 9.88 -6.81 -1.92
N TRP A 379 8.74 -7.34 -1.49
CA TRP A 379 8.64 -8.73 -1.01
C TRP A 379 9.05 -9.72 -2.10
N CYS A 380 8.63 -9.52 -3.36
CA CYS A 380 9.09 -10.32 -4.50
C CYS A 380 10.61 -10.22 -4.69
N GLN A 381 11.19 -9.02 -4.62
CA GLN A 381 12.64 -8.81 -4.71
C GLN A 381 13.37 -9.57 -3.60
N TYR A 382 12.96 -9.35 -2.34
CA TYR A 382 13.57 -9.98 -1.18
C TYR A 382 13.45 -11.51 -1.26
N GLY A 383 12.28 -12.04 -1.63
CA GLY A 383 12.07 -13.49 -1.77
C GLY A 383 12.97 -14.15 -2.82
N VAL A 384 13.30 -13.43 -3.89
CA VAL A 384 14.25 -13.92 -4.90
C VAL A 384 15.68 -13.88 -4.40
N GLU A 385 16.12 -12.73 -3.90
CA GLU A 385 17.52 -12.50 -3.51
C GLU A 385 17.91 -13.24 -2.22
N ALA A 386 16.94 -13.42 -1.31
CA ALA A 386 17.16 -14.15 -0.07
C ALA A 386 16.96 -15.66 -0.22
N ASP A 387 16.40 -16.12 -1.35
CA ASP A 387 15.89 -17.47 -1.59
C ASP A 387 14.84 -17.89 -0.54
N ASP A 388 13.79 -17.08 -0.40
CA ASP A 388 12.79 -17.18 0.66
C ASP A 388 11.38 -17.34 0.07
N ASP A 389 10.87 -18.58 0.08
CA ASP A 389 9.55 -18.94 -0.45
C ASP A 389 8.40 -18.24 0.29
N TRP A 390 8.55 -17.95 1.59
CA TRP A 390 7.53 -17.24 2.36
C TRP A 390 7.38 -15.80 1.87
N ALA A 391 8.49 -15.11 1.64
CA ALA A 391 8.46 -13.77 1.08
C ALA A 391 7.97 -13.72 -0.37
N ARG A 392 8.35 -14.70 -1.21
CA ARG A 392 7.80 -14.83 -2.57
C ARG A 392 6.28 -14.96 -2.52
N GLU A 393 5.76 -15.82 -1.65
CA GLU A 393 4.34 -16.06 -1.45
C GLU A 393 3.60 -14.79 -1.00
N LEU A 394 4.13 -14.08 0.01
CA LEU A 394 3.57 -12.81 0.46
C LEU A 394 3.51 -11.77 -0.65
N GLY A 395 4.60 -11.61 -1.40
CA GLY A 395 4.69 -10.63 -2.48
C GLY A 395 3.68 -10.89 -3.58
N TYR A 396 3.67 -12.10 -4.15
CA TYR A 396 2.79 -12.35 -5.29
C TYR A 396 1.30 -12.34 -4.90
N ARG A 397 0.91 -12.86 -3.72
CA ARG A 397 -0.50 -12.83 -3.29
C ARG A 397 -1.01 -11.40 -3.14
N GLN A 398 -0.15 -10.48 -2.65
CA GLN A 398 -0.44 -9.05 -2.64
C GLN A 398 -0.65 -8.53 -4.07
N LEU A 399 0.28 -8.79 -4.99
CA LEU A 399 0.14 -8.33 -6.38
C LEU A 399 -1.11 -8.87 -7.06
N VAL A 400 -1.49 -10.12 -6.78
CA VAL A 400 -2.71 -10.71 -7.31
C VAL A 400 -3.93 -9.91 -6.85
N LEU A 401 -4.09 -9.75 -5.53
CA LEU A 401 -5.20 -8.99 -4.96
C LEU A 401 -5.21 -7.54 -5.44
N GLN A 402 -4.06 -6.88 -5.52
CA GLN A 402 -4.03 -5.47 -5.91
C GLN A 402 -4.33 -5.23 -7.38
N THR A 403 -4.14 -6.18 -8.27
CA THR A 403 -4.56 -5.98 -9.68
C THR A 403 -6.06 -6.17 -9.95
N TYR A 404 -6.88 -6.30 -8.90
CA TYR A 404 -8.35 -6.26 -8.97
C TYR A 404 -8.90 -4.83 -9.12
N ASP A 405 -8.07 -3.79 -9.15
CA ASP A 405 -8.51 -2.39 -9.14
C ASP A 405 -9.10 -1.90 -10.46
N VAL A 406 -8.67 -2.48 -11.59
CA VAL A 406 -8.71 -1.78 -12.88
C VAL A 406 -9.83 -2.24 -13.80
N HIS A 407 -10.41 -1.29 -14.54
CA HIS A 407 -11.27 -1.52 -15.69
C HIS A 407 -10.51 -1.27 -16.99
N GLU A 408 -10.93 -1.95 -18.07
CA GLU A 408 -10.31 -1.86 -19.39
C GLU A 408 -10.25 -0.43 -19.96
N ASN A 409 -11.18 0.44 -19.54
CA ASN A 409 -11.26 1.84 -19.94
C ASN A 409 -10.29 2.78 -19.19
N GLY A 410 -9.56 2.28 -18.19
CA GLY A 410 -8.65 3.04 -17.33
C GLY A 410 -9.25 3.53 -16.01
N VAL A 411 -10.54 3.27 -15.72
CA VAL A 411 -11.08 3.51 -14.37
C VAL A 411 -10.37 2.56 -13.40
N SER A 412 -10.02 3.05 -12.20
CA SER A 412 -9.43 2.22 -11.14
C SER A 412 -10.07 2.50 -9.78
N GLU A 413 -10.35 1.44 -9.05
CA GLU A 413 -11.03 1.44 -7.75
C GLU A 413 -10.06 1.02 -6.65
N ASP A 414 -9.84 1.88 -5.66
CA ASP A 414 -8.87 1.64 -4.58
C ASP A 414 -9.50 1.30 -3.24
N ASN A 415 -10.83 1.40 -3.12
CA ASN A 415 -11.54 0.91 -1.94
C ASN A 415 -11.67 -0.61 -1.99
N ILE A 416 -11.16 -1.32 -0.99
CA ILE A 416 -11.21 -2.80 -0.99
C ILE A 416 -12.64 -3.36 -1.04
N ASP A 417 -13.63 -2.60 -0.54
CA ASP A 417 -15.05 -2.99 -0.59
C ASP A 417 -15.77 -2.59 -1.90
N GLY A 418 -15.06 -1.94 -2.83
CA GLY A 418 -15.62 -1.36 -4.04
C GLY A 418 -15.71 0.17 -4.03
N GLY A 419 -15.44 0.77 -5.18
CA GLY A 419 -15.44 2.21 -5.41
C GLY A 419 -14.08 2.88 -5.26
N ILE A 420 -14.11 4.22 -5.29
CA ILE A 420 -12.93 5.07 -5.39
C ILE A 420 -12.82 5.96 -4.15
N ILE A 421 -11.65 5.98 -3.51
CA ILE A 421 -11.31 6.87 -2.39
C ILE A 421 -10.18 7.83 -2.78
N VAL A 422 -9.02 7.30 -3.14
CA VAL A 422 -7.78 8.03 -3.44
C VAL A 422 -7.58 8.17 -4.95
N ASN A 423 -7.86 7.12 -5.74
CA ASN A 423 -7.54 7.08 -7.18
C ASN A 423 -8.27 8.18 -7.99
N GLY A 424 -9.46 8.60 -7.54
CA GLY A 424 -10.26 9.63 -8.19
C GLY A 424 -9.72 11.05 -8.04
N LYS A 425 -8.62 11.24 -7.31
CA LYS A 425 -7.95 12.55 -7.15
C LYS A 425 -6.47 12.52 -7.46
N TRP A 426 -5.83 11.35 -7.39
CA TRP A 426 -4.38 11.21 -7.48
C TRP A 426 -3.98 10.30 -8.64
N LEU A 427 -3.80 10.87 -9.82
CA LEU A 427 -3.39 10.13 -11.01
C LEU A 427 -2.10 9.33 -10.79
N ASN A 428 -1.10 9.92 -10.12
CA ASN A 428 0.19 9.26 -9.86
C ASN A 428 0.01 7.90 -9.18
N ILE A 429 -0.94 7.83 -8.24
CA ILE A 429 -1.30 6.59 -7.53
C ILE A 429 -2.09 5.67 -8.49
N ALA A 430 -3.02 6.20 -9.27
CA ALA A 430 -3.87 5.42 -10.17
C ALA A 430 -3.14 4.76 -11.36
N HIS A 431 -2.13 5.37 -12.00
CA HIS A 431 -1.51 4.79 -13.21
C HIS A 431 0.03 4.78 -13.25
N PRO A 432 0.77 5.89 -13.02
CA PRO A 432 2.23 5.85 -12.99
C PRO A 432 2.82 4.89 -11.95
N TRP A 433 2.24 4.81 -10.74
CA TRP A 433 2.69 3.85 -9.72
C TRP A 433 2.50 2.40 -10.14
N PRO A 434 1.31 1.95 -10.57
CA PRO A 434 1.12 0.61 -11.12
C PRO A 434 2.05 0.30 -12.28
N LEU A 435 2.27 1.25 -13.19
CA LEU A 435 3.22 1.07 -14.29
C LEU A 435 4.61 0.71 -13.75
N ARG A 436 5.11 1.46 -12.76
CA ARG A 436 6.41 1.21 -12.11
C ARG A 436 6.42 -0.10 -11.32
N TRP A 437 5.49 -0.28 -10.39
CA TRP A 437 5.59 -1.32 -9.36
C TRP A 437 5.10 -2.70 -9.81
N VAL A 438 4.14 -2.77 -10.74
CA VAL A 438 3.75 -4.07 -11.33
C VAL A 438 4.87 -4.59 -12.24
N LEU A 439 5.51 -3.72 -13.04
CA LEU A 439 6.71 -4.09 -13.80
C LEU A 439 7.85 -4.51 -12.88
N ALA A 440 8.05 -3.83 -11.76
CA ALA A 440 9.04 -4.23 -10.75
C ALA A 440 8.73 -5.64 -10.20
N ALA A 441 7.48 -5.96 -9.87
CA ALA A 441 7.11 -7.29 -9.40
C ALA A 441 7.31 -8.38 -10.46
N ILE A 442 6.88 -8.15 -11.71
CA ILE A 442 7.13 -9.05 -12.85
C ILE A 442 8.63 -9.31 -13.04
N SER A 443 9.47 -8.29 -12.83
CA SER A 443 10.93 -8.43 -12.98
C SER A 443 11.56 -9.43 -12.02
N TRP A 444 10.94 -9.64 -10.85
CA TRP A 444 11.42 -10.57 -9.81
C TRP A 444 10.74 -11.94 -9.90
N LEU A 445 9.45 -11.98 -10.23
CA LEU A 445 8.67 -13.21 -10.36
C LEU A 445 8.08 -13.36 -11.78
N PRO A 446 8.93 -13.47 -12.82
CA PRO A 446 8.44 -13.48 -14.20
C PRO A 446 7.73 -14.77 -14.58
N GLU A 447 7.96 -15.87 -13.88
CA GLU A 447 7.22 -17.11 -14.10
C GLU A 447 5.78 -16.99 -13.59
N GLU A 448 5.63 -16.44 -12.39
CA GLU A 448 4.37 -16.35 -11.67
C GLU A 448 3.50 -15.20 -12.18
N LEU A 449 4.11 -14.04 -12.48
CA LEU A 449 3.40 -12.79 -12.78
C LEU A 449 3.52 -12.33 -14.25
N GLY A 450 4.45 -12.90 -15.03
CA GLY A 450 4.70 -12.49 -16.41
C GLY A 450 3.70 -13.04 -17.44
N ALA A 451 3.61 -12.39 -18.60
CA ALA A 451 2.74 -12.79 -19.68
C ALA A 451 3.13 -14.15 -20.31
N SER A 452 2.16 -15.05 -20.47
CA SER A 452 2.39 -16.36 -21.11
C SER A 452 2.41 -16.25 -22.63
N ARG A 453 3.28 -17.04 -23.28
CA ARG A 453 3.41 -17.11 -24.75
C ARG A 453 3.75 -15.76 -25.41
N GLU A 454 4.42 -14.87 -24.66
CA GLU A 454 4.94 -13.59 -25.14
C GLU A 454 6.44 -13.47 -24.89
N ASN A 455 7.09 -12.50 -25.54
CA ASN A 455 8.53 -12.27 -25.44
C ASN A 455 8.77 -10.92 -24.76
N HIS A 456 9.42 -10.94 -23.60
CA HIS A 456 9.72 -9.73 -22.82
C HIS A 456 11.08 -9.83 -22.13
N ILE A 457 11.86 -8.75 -22.17
CA ILE A 457 12.94 -8.50 -21.24
C ILE A 457 12.32 -8.00 -19.93
N VAL A 458 12.17 -8.89 -18.96
CA VAL A 458 11.44 -8.63 -17.72
C VAL A 458 12.29 -7.90 -16.69
N ARG A 459 13.61 -8.13 -16.68
CA ARG A 459 14.58 -7.46 -15.80
C ARG A 459 15.90 -7.22 -16.53
N ALA A 460 16.55 -6.09 -16.27
CA ALA A 460 17.89 -5.81 -16.74
C ALA A 460 18.67 -5.08 -15.65
N SER A 461 19.93 -5.47 -15.47
CA SER A 461 20.85 -4.82 -14.52
C SER A 461 21.40 -3.50 -15.07
N ALA A 462 21.55 -3.41 -16.39
CA ALA A 462 21.84 -2.19 -17.12
C ALA A 462 20.58 -1.67 -17.84
N VAL A 463 20.51 -0.37 -18.11
CA VAL A 463 19.37 0.24 -18.81
C VAL A 463 19.35 -0.22 -20.27
N VAL A 464 18.25 -0.83 -20.72
CA VAL A 464 18.01 -1.16 -22.12
C VAL A 464 17.67 0.12 -22.90
N ASN A 465 18.51 0.48 -23.87
CA ASN A 465 18.40 1.73 -24.63
C ASN A 465 17.80 1.53 -26.04
N SER A 466 17.76 0.29 -26.53
CA SER A 466 17.09 -0.10 -27.76
C SER A 466 16.62 -1.54 -27.65
N VAL A 467 15.42 -1.84 -28.16
CA VAL A 467 14.90 -3.20 -28.24
C VAL A 467 14.01 -3.36 -29.47
N THR A 468 14.05 -4.55 -30.05
CA THR A 468 13.18 -4.99 -31.14
C THR A 468 12.69 -6.41 -30.84
N TYR A 469 11.38 -6.59 -30.89
CA TYR A 469 10.72 -7.90 -30.73
C TYR A 469 10.29 -8.41 -32.10
N GLY A 470 11.13 -9.23 -32.72
CA GLY A 470 10.88 -9.88 -34.01
C GLY A 470 10.39 -11.32 -33.84
N LYS A 471 9.79 -11.89 -34.90
CA LYS A 471 9.46 -13.32 -34.90
C LYS A 471 10.73 -14.16 -34.76
N GLY A 472 10.84 -14.91 -33.66
CA GLY A 472 11.98 -15.80 -33.43
C GLY A 472 13.28 -15.07 -33.10
N LYS A 473 13.21 -13.77 -32.84
CA LYS A 473 14.38 -12.93 -32.61
C LYS A 473 14.06 -11.79 -31.65
N VAL A 474 14.70 -11.76 -30.50
CA VAL A 474 14.75 -10.58 -29.63
C VAL A 474 16.13 -9.96 -29.76
N ALA A 475 16.21 -8.73 -30.24
CA ALA A 475 17.48 -8.01 -30.37
C ALA A 475 17.40 -6.69 -29.60
N TYR A 476 18.38 -6.45 -28.74
CA TYR A 476 18.41 -5.27 -27.87
C TYR A 476 19.82 -4.83 -27.57
N SER A 477 19.96 -3.62 -27.04
CA SER A 477 21.21 -3.12 -26.48
C SER A 477 21.01 -2.51 -25.10
N THR A 478 22.03 -2.62 -24.27
CA THR A 478 22.13 -1.92 -22.99
C THR A 478 23.00 -0.67 -23.14
N PHE A 479 22.80 0.31 -22.25
CA PHE A 479 23.60 1.53 -22.22
C PHE A 479 25.08 1.25 -21.96
N ASP A 480 25.35 0.38 -21.00
CA ASP A 480 26.67 -0.16 -20.65
C ASP A 480 26.53 -1.63 -20.25
N ALA A 481 27.66 -2.27 -19.91
CA ALA A 481 27.70 -3.65 -19.44
C ALA A 481 28.87 -3.84 -18.45
N PRO A 482 28.80 -3.25 -17.24
CA PRO A 482 29.80 -3.49 -16.19
C PRO A 482 29.91 -4.99 -15.81
N PHE A 483 30.87 -5.32 -14.94
CA PHE A 483 30.96 -6.67 -14.39
C PHE A 483 29.67 -7.07 -13.67
N GLU A 484 29.23 -8.33 -13.84
CA GLU A 484 27.95 -8.86 -13.32
C GLU A 484 26.70 -8.24 -13.98
N THR A 485 26.79 -7.89 -15.27
CA THR A 485 25.61 -7.45 -16.04
C THR A 485 24.75 -8.65 -16.42
N ILE A 486 23.54 -8.71 -15.85
CA ILE A 486 22.58 -9.80 -16.02
C ILE A 486 21.18 -9.31 -16.40
N GLU A 487 20.60 -9.98 -17.39
CA GLU A 487 19.28 -9.72 -17.95
C GLU A 487 18.42 -10.96 -17.79
N VAL A 488 17.16 -10.76 -17.46
CA VAL A 488 16.16 -11.80 -17.35
C VAL A 488 15.12 -11.58 -18.44
N LEU A 489 14.84 -12.64 -19.18
CA LEU A 489 13.81 -12.65 -20.21
C LEU A 489 12.81 -13.77 -19.95
N ARG A 490 11.54 -13.49 -20.22
CA ARG A 490 10.52 -14.52 -20.45
C ARG A 490 10.24 -14.56 -21.93
N LEU A 491 10.47 -15.71 -22.55
CA LEU A 491 10.31 -15.90 -23.99
C LEU A 491 9.28 -16.99 -24.28
N SER A 492 8.53 -16.84 -25.37
CA SER A 492 7.59 -17.83 -25.90
C SER A 492 8.29 -19.04 -26.53
N PHE A 493 9.63 -19.03 -26.57
CA PHE A 493 10.47 -20.05 -27.16
C PHE A 493 11.76 -20.25 -26.37
N VAL A 494 12.36 -21.44 -26.53
CA VAL A 494 13.72 -21.72 -26.04
C VAL A 494 14.73 -21.21 -27.09
N PRO A 495 15.66 -20.29 -26.73
CA PRO A 495 16.69 -19.83 -27.65
C PRO A 495 17.56 -20.99 -28.14
N LYS A 496 17.79 -21.02 -29.45
CA LYS A 496 18.80 -21.87 -30.08
C LYS A 496 20.17 -21.20 -30.08
N LYS A 497 20.19 -19.87 -30.08
CA LYS A 497 21.39 -19.05 -30.17
C LYS A 497 21.21 -17.79 -29.34
N VAL A 498 22.23 -17.43 -28.58
CA VAL A 498 22.33 -16.16 -27.87
C VAL A 498 23.67 -15.53 -28.24
N LEU A 499 23.63 -14.31 -28.76
CA LEU A 499 24.80 -13.55 -29.19
C LEU A 499 24.99 -12.34 -28.27
N ALA A 500 26.24 -12.04 -27.92
CA ALA A 500 26.68 -10.80 -27.31
C ALA A 500 27.79 -10.17 -28.16
N ASP A 501 27.56 -8.96 -28.68
CA ASP A 501 28.40 -8.29 -29.68
C ASP A 501 28.79 -9.21 -30.85
N GLY A 502 27.82 -9.97 -31.34
CA GLY A 502 27.99 -10.94 -32.44
C GLY A 502 28.69 -12.25 -32.06
N LYS A 503 29.18 -12.39 -30.82
CA LYS A 503 29.82 -13.62 -30.32
C LYS A 503 28.79 -14.49 -29.61
N GLU A 504 28.79 -15.78 -29.92
CA GLU A 504 27.86 -16.72 -29.30
C GLU A 504 28.21 -16.98 -27.83
N LEU A 505 27.23 -16.76 -26.95
CA LEU A 505 27.32 -17.10 -25.54
C LEU A 505 27.07 -18.59 -25.35
N ARG A 506 27.69 -19.18 -24.34
CA ARG A 506 27.49 -20.59 -24.00
C ARG A 506 26.33 -20.75 -23.02
N VAL A 507 25.56 -21.81 -23.17
CA VAL A 507 24.65 -22.28 -22.12
C VAL A 507 25.47 -22.68 -20.89
N ARG A 508 25.04 -22.28 -19.70
CA ARG A 508 25.68 -22.62 -18.43
C ARG A 508 24.68 -23.18 -17.43
N ALA A 509 25.19 -23.85 -16.40
CA ALA A 509 24.41 -24.24 -15.22
C ALA A 509 24.22 -23.07 -14.23
N ALA A 510 25.21 -22.18 -14.14
CA ALA A 510 25.21 -20.96 -13.33
C ALA A 510 25.93 -19.82 -14.05
N LEU A 511 25.65 -18.57 -13.68
CA LEU A 511 26.20 -17.36 -14.34
C LEU A 511 27.44 -16.81 -13.62
N ASP A 512 28.42 -17.67 -13.40
CA ASP A 512 29.75 -17.31 -12.87
C ASP A 512 30.63 -16.51 -13.86
N ALA A 513 30.28 -16.55 -15.15
CA ALA A 513 30.88 -15.77 -16.23
C ALA A 513 29.88 -15.62 -17.40
N ASN A 514 30.24 -14.85 -18.43
CA ASN A 514 29.39 -14.62 -19.61
C ASN A 514 28.86 -15.93 -20.21
N GLY A 515 27.56 -15.95 -20.46
CA GLY A 515 26.78 -17.15 -20.77
C GLY A 515 25.31 -16.94 -20.49
N TYR A 516 24.51 -17.99 -20.64
CA TYR A 516 23.09 -17.92 -20.30
C TYR A 516 22.55 -19.22 -19.70
N THR A 517 21.55 -19.12 -18.84
CA THR A 517 20.81 -20.27 -18.30
C THR A 517 19.41 -20.33 -18.92
N VAL A 518 18.83 -21.52 -18.99
CA VAL A 518 17.49 -21.75 -19.55
C VAL A 518 16.65 -22.56 -18.57
N LYS A 519 15.54 -21.99 -18.07
CA LYS A 519 14.48 -22.72 -17.37
C LYS A 519 13.28 -22.85 -18.30
N LYS A 520 12.98 -24.07 -18.75
CA LYS A 520 11.80 -24.35 -19.58
C LYS A 520 10.55 -24.36 -18.72
N LEU A 521 9.46 -23.78 -19.22
CA LEU A 521 8.16 -23.76 -18.57
C LEU A 521 7.21 -24.78 -19.24
N PRO A 522 6.23 -25.35 -18.50
CA PRO A 522 5.29 -26.35 -19.02
C PRO A 522 4.48 -25.93 -20.25
N ASN A 523 4.23 -24.63 -20.43
CA ASN A 523 3.49 -24.09 -21.56
C ASN A 523 4.33 -23.88 -22.84
N GLY A 524 5.64 -24.17 -22.79
CA GLY A 524 6.57 -23.96 -23.90
C GLY A 524 7.35 -22.65 -23.85
N ASP A 525 7.08 -21.79 -22.86
CA ASP A 525 7.90 -20.61 -22.58
C ASP A 525 9.25 -21.01 -21.96
N ALA A 526 10.15 -20.04 -21.85
CA ALA A 526 11.40 -20.19 -21.10
C ALA A 526 11.75 -18.91 -20.34
N ILE A 527 12.26 -19.08 -19.11
CA ILE A 527 12.97 -18.03 -18.39
C ILE A 527 14.45 -18.14 -18.73
N ILE A 528 15.01 -17.06 -19.25
CA ILE A 528 16.41 -16.96 -19.67
C ILE A 528 17.10 -15.94 -18.78
N HIS A 529 18.22 -16.33 -18.16
CA HIS A 529 19.15 -15.37 -17.57
C HIS A 529 20.36 -15.28 -18.48
N VAL A 530 20.76 -14.07 -18.87
CA VAL A 530 21.93 -13.83 -19.73
C VAL A 530 22.92 -12.98 -18.96
N ARG A 531 24.16 -13.44 -18.80
CA ARG A 531 25.27 -12.61 -18.31
C ARG A 531 26.16 -12.19 -19.48
N HIS A 532 26.43 -10.90 -19.61
CA HIS A 532 27.11 -10.34 -20.78
C HIS A 532 28.09 -9.19 -20.48
N ASP A 533 28.90 -9.33 -19.43
CA ASP A 533 29.92 -8.37 -19.02
C ASP A 533 30.78 -7.88 -20.21
N GLY A 534 30.87 -6.56 -20.36
CA GLY A 534 31.65 -5.89 -21.41
C GLY A 534 31.05 -5.91 -22.82
N ALA A 535 29.89 -6.54 -23.02
CA ALA A 535 29.20 -6.58 -24.31
C ALA A 535 27.82 -5.94 -24.20
N THR A 536 27.46 -5.04 -25.12
CA THR A 536 26.22 -4.24 -24.99
C THR A 536 25.14 -4.61 -25.99
N ASN A 537 25.44 -5.36 -27.06
CA ASN A 537 24.46 -5.75 -28.07
C ASN A 537 24.11 -7.23 -27.97
N LEU A 538 22.82 -7.53 -27.80
CA LEU A 538 22.32 -8.87 -27.53
C LEU A 538 21.33 -9.30 -28.60
N VAL A 539 21.42 -10.56 -29.02
CA VAL A 539 20.47 -11.18 -29.94
C VAL A 539 20.15 -12.60 -29.46
N LEU A 540 18.87 -12.87 -29.23
CA LEU A 540 18.37 -14.20 -28.90
C LEU A 540 17.50 -14.71 -30.04
N GLU A 541 17.87 -15.85 -30.61
CA GLU A 541 17.18 -16.45 -31.76
C GLU A 541 16.64 -17.84 -31.42
N GLY A 542 15.42 -18.14 -31.87
CA GLY A 542 14.80 -19.44 -31.62
C GLY A 542 13.51 -19.68 -32.40
N LYS A 543 12.86 -20.80 -32.11
CA LYS A 543 11.62 -21.20 -32.80
C LYS A 543 10.42 -20.59 -32.07
N ASP A 544 10.09 -19.36 -32.42
CA ASP A 544 8.94 -18.63 -31.88
C ASP A 544 7.63 -19.06 -32.56
N PRO A 545 6.55 -19.27 -31.78
CA PRO A 545 5.21 -19.49 -32.33
C PRO A 545 4.57 -18.27 -33.02
N GLN A 546 5.15 -17.07 -32.92
CA GLN A 546 4.62 -15.89 -33.61
C GLN A 546 4.56 -16.07 -35.13
N VAL A 547 3.53 -15.47 -35.72
CA VAL A 547 3.33 -15.33 -37.16
C VAL A 547 3.52 -13.87 -37.54
N GLU A 548 4.16 -13.64 -38.69
CA GLU A 548 4.34 -12.32 -39.27
C GLU A 548 3.58 -12.21 -40.59
N MET A 549 2.80 -11.14 -40.71
CA MET A 549 2.14 -10.71 -41.93
C MET A 549 2.85 -9.46 -42.44
N ALA A 550 3.56 -9.61 -43.56
CA ALA A 550 4.24 -8.50 -44.22
C ALA A 550 3.24 -7.44 -44.71
N ALA A 551 3.70 -6.19 -44.80
CA ALA A 551 2.86 -5.05 -45.20
C ALA A 551 2.13 -5.28 -46.54
N GLU A 552 2.72 -6.00 -47.48
CA GLU A 552 2.14 -6.25 -48.81
C GLU A 552 0.89 -7.15 -48.78
N LYS A 553 0.69 -7.89 -47.67
CA LYS A 553 -0.48 -8.76 -47.47
C LYS A 553 -1.66 -8.04 -46.81
N LEU A 554 -1.46 -6.80 -46.37
CA LEU A 554 -2.53 -6.00 -45.77
C LEU A 554 -3.45 -5.46 -46.87
N ARG A 555 -4.72 -5.29 -46.54
CA ARG A 555 -5.67 -4.59 -47.41
C ARG A 555 -5.57 -3.09 -47.13
N TYR A 556 -5.33 -2.30 -48.16
CA TYR A 556 -5.23 -0.84 -48.06
C TYR A 556 -6.42 -0.14 -48.71
N GLU A 557 -6.84 0.97 -48.11
CA GLU A 557 -7.83 1.90 -48.64
C GLU A 557 -7.23 3.31 -48.64
N GLY A 558 -7.43 4.03 -49.74
CA GLY A 558 -6.83 5.36 -49.95
C GLY A 558 -5.35 5.31 -50.35
N ALA A 559 -4.66 6.46 -50.24
CA ALA A 559 -3.29 6.63 -50.72
C ALA A 559 -2.25 6.03 -49.75
N TRP A 560 -1.60 4.94 -50.18
CA TRP A 560 -0.49 4.28 -49.47
C TRP A 560 0.70 4.05 -50.40
N GLU A 561 1.86 4.56 -50.02
CA GLU A 561 3.09 4.46 -50.80
C GLU A 561 4.00 3.35 -50.26
N GLN A 562 4.85 2.80 -51.11
CA GLN A 562 5.93 1.90 -50.67
C GLN A 562 6.96 2.68 -49.84
N ALA A 563 7.22 2.23 -48.62
CA ALA A 563 8.29 2.75 -47.78
C ALA A 563 9.61 1.96 -48.01
N ARG A 564 10.74 2.65 -47.89
CA ARG A 564 12.09 2.03 -47.92
C ARG A 564 12.64 1.92 -46.49
N PRO A 565 13.35 0.84 -46.12
CA PRO A 565 13.65 -0.34 -46.94
C PRO A 565 12.47 -1.31 -47.12
N ALA A 566 11.46 -1.29 -46.23
CA ALA A 566 10.26 -2.11 -46.31
C ALA A 566 9.05 -1.46 -45.61
N GLY A 567 7.83 -1.83 -46.01
CA GLY A 567 6.59 -1.35 -45.42
C GLY A 567 5.75 -0.46 -46.35
N ARG A 568 4.60 -0.01 -45.85
CA ARG A 568 3.70 0.95 -46.53
C ARG A 568 3.50 2.15 -45.63
N ARG A 569 3.50 3.35 -46.22
CA ARG A 569 3.32 4.61 -45.50
C ARG A 569 2.16 5.44 -46.03
N SER A 570 1.53 6.20 -45.17
CA SER A 570 0.57 7.24 -45.52
C SER A 570 0.64 8.40 -44.53
N SER A 571 0.28 9.59 -45.01
CA SER A 571 0.12 10.82 -44.21
C SER A 571 -1.26 11.44 -44.40
N ALA A 572 -2.17 10.75 -45.11
CA ALA A 572 -3.49 11.27 -45.47
C ALA A 572 -4.58 10.71 -44.55
N SER A 573 -5.46 11.59 -44.09
CA SER A 573 -6.70 11.21 -43.42
C SER A 573 -7.62 10.44 -44.38
N GLY A 574 -8.51 9.61 -43.84
CA GLY A 574 -9.43 8.79 -44.64
C GLY A 574 -8.77 7.58 -45.32
N THR A 575 -7.47 7.33 -45.08
CA THR A 575 -6.79 6.11 -45.49
C THR A 575 -6.84 5.06 -44.39
N SER A 576 -6.73 3.77 -44.75
CA SER A 576 -6.58 2.72 -43.73
C SER A 576 -5.86 1.47 -44.25
N ALA A 577 -5.26 0.72 -43.32
CA ALA A 577 -4.67 -0.59 -43.53
C ALA A 577 -5.37 -1.62 -42.65
N THR A 578 -5.78 -2.76 -43.21
CA THR A 578 -6.54 -3.80 -42.53
C THR A 578 -5.82 -5.15 -42.60
N ALA A 579 -5.68 -5.80 -41.45
CA ALA A 579 -5.19 -7.16 -41.26
C ALA A 579 -6.31 -8.05 -40.69
N THR A 580 -6.46 -9.26 -41.23
CA THR A 580 -7.27 -10.31 -40.61
C THR A 580 -6.36 -11.44 -40.15
N PHE A 581 -6.45 -11.80 -38.88
CA PHE A 581 -5.60 -12.82 -38.28
C PHE A 581 -6.41 -13.79 -37.41
N ARG A 582 -5.82 -14.93 -37.07
CA ARG A 582 -6.35 -15.86 -36.06
C ARG A 582 -5.37 -15.93 -34.91
N GLY A 583 -5.80 -15.65 -33.69
CA GLY A 583 -4.96 -15.70 -32.50
C GLY A 583 -5.55 -14.95 -31.32
N ASN A 584 -4.74 -14.72 -30.29
CA ASN A 584 -5.14 -14.07 -29.03
C ASN A 584 -4.31 -12.81 -28.69
N GLN A 585 -3.41 -12.41 -29.60
CA GLN A 585 -2.58 -11.22 -29.47
C GLN A 585 -2.19 -10.69 -30.86
N VAL A 586 -1.95 -9.38 -30.96
CA VAL A 586 -1.48 -8.71 -32.17
C VAL A 586 -0.56 -7.54 -31.85
N ARG A 587 0.44 -7.30 -32.69
CA ARG A 587 1.34 -6.13 -32.64
C ARG A 587 1.44 -5.49 -34.03
N VAL A 588 1.44 -4.16 -34.07
CA VAL A 588 1.77 -3.35 -35.26
C VAL A 588 3.22 -2.95 -35.15
N ILE A 589 4.02 -3.28 -36.16
CA ILE A 589 5.45 -2.96 -36.19
C ILE A 589 5.72 -1.94 -37.28
N GLY A 590 6.51 -0.91 -36.95
CA GLY A 590 6.91 0.13 -37.88
C GLY A 590 7.98 1.07 -37.32
N PRO A 591 8.48 2.01 -38.15
CA PRO A 591 9.40 3.04 -37.69
C PRO A 591 8.67 4.18 -36.97
N VAL A 592 9.39 4.87 -36.10
CA VAL A 592 9.02 6.14 -35.47
C VAL A 592 10.09 7.20 -35.72
N GLY A 593 9.73 8.48 -35.55
CA GLY A 593 10.68 9.58 -35.65
C GLY A 593 10.00 10.96 -35.66
N PRO A 594 10.76 12.04 -35.90
CA PRO A 594 10.26 13.41 -35.77
C PRO A 594 9.08 13.79 -36.70
N GLU A 595 8.91 13.07 -37.81
CA GLU A 595 7.84 13.26 -38.81
C GLU A 595 6.61 12.35 -38.55
N GLY A 596 6.59 11.66 -37.41
CA GLY A 596 5.61 10.63 -37.09
C GLY A 596 4.17 11.13 -36.96
N GLY A 597 3.24 10.41 -37.57
CA GLY A 597 1.81 10.71 -37.49
C GLY A 597 1.03 9.92 -36.45
N LEU A 598 -0.20 10.37 -36.21
CA LEU A 598 -1.18 9.67 -35.41
C LEU A 598 -2.01 8.71 -36.27
N ALA A 599 -2.41 7.58 -35.68
CA ALA A 599 -3.40 6.68 -36.29
C ALA A 599 -4.41 6.15 -35.27
N ASP A 600 -5.68 6.17 -35.67
CA ASP A 600 -6.75 5.46 -34.97
C ASP A 600 -6.60 3.95 -35.20
N VAL A 601 -6.86 3.17 -34.15
CA VAL A 601 -6.87 1.71 -34.21
C VAL A 601 -8.28 1.20 -33.96
N TYR A 602 -8.70 0.23 -34.77
CA TYR A 602 -9.96 -0.49 -34.61
C TYR A 602 -9.65 -1.98 -34.52
N LEU A 603 -10.26 -2.66 -33.57
CA LEU A 603 -10.20 -4.11 -33.43
C LEU A 603 -11.62 -4.66 -33.48
N ASP A 604 -11.87 -5.57 -34.42
CA ASP A 604 -13.18 -6.19 -34.67
C ASP A 604 -14.30 -5.17 -34.91
N GLY A 605 -13.94 -4.02 -35.49
CA GLY A 605 -14.85 -2.90 -35.76
C GLY A 605 -14.92 -1.86 -34.63
N GLU A 606 -14.47 -2.21 -33.42
CA GLU A 606 -14.50 -1.33 -32.26
C GLU A 606 -13.26 -0.43 -32.20
N LYS A 607 -13.49 0.88 -32.09
CA LYS A 607 -12.41 1.86 -31.95
C LYS A 607 -11.73 1.68 -30.60
N GLN A 608 -10.41 1.54 -30.61
CA GLN A 608 -9.59 1.45 -29.41
C GLN A 608 -9.40 2.84 -28.80
N LEU A 609 -9.32 2.91 -27.47
CA LEU A 609 -9.20 4.20 -26.75
C LEU A 609 -7.84 4.87 -26.95
N VAL A 610 -6.79 4.09 -27.20
CA VAL A 610 -5.43 4.56 -27.44
C VAL A 610 -5.16 4.63 -28.94
N GLN A 611 -4.56 5.74 -29.38
CA GLN A 611 -4.06 5.90 -30.74
C GLN A 611 -2.61 5.44 -30.84
N ILE A 612 -2.16 5.16 -32.05
CA ILE A 612 -0.73 5.11 -32.35
C ILE A 612 -0.22 6.54 -32.46
N ASP A 613 0.88 6.85 -31.79
CA ASP A 613 1.70 8.02 -32.06
C ASP A 613 3.07 7.56 -32.59
N CYS A 614 3.36 7.87 -33.86
CA CYS A 614 4.64 7.51 -34.47
C CYS A 614 5.74 8.54 -34.17
N TRP A 615 5.48 9.57 -33.36
CA TRP A 615 6.48 10.56 -32.99
C TRP A 615 7.53 10.00 -32.02
N ASN A 616 8.78 10.36 -32.28
CA ASN A 616 9.89 10.15 -31.37
C ASN A 616 10.95 11.24 -31.61
N PRO A 617 11.71 11.67 -30.58
CA PRO A 617 12.77 12.66 -30.77
C PRO A 617 13.83 12.21 -31.79
N GLU A 618 14.08 10.90 -31.90
CA GLU A 618 15.06 10.33 -32.83
C GLU A 618 14.45 9.18 -33.64
N PRO A 619 14.85 8.99 -34.91
CA PRO A 619 14.36 7.89 -35.73
C PRO A 619 14.69 6.51 -35.13
N ARG A 620 13.70 5.62 -35.06
CA ARG A 620 13.89 4.22 -34.67
C ARG A 620 13.12 3.32 -35.60
N ALA A 621 13.77 2.26 -36.08
CA ALA A 621 13.16 1.27 -36.96
C ALA A 621 12.61 0.07 -36.17
N ASP A 622 11.69 -0.67 -36.78
CA ASP A 622 11.20 -1.97 -36.29
C ASP A 622 10.67 -1.96 -34.83
N GLN A 623 10.00 -0.88 -34.43
CA GLN A 623 9.45 -0.71 -33.09
C GLN A 623 8.00 -1.21 -32.99
N VAL A 624 7.55 -1.55 -31.78
CA VAL A 624 6.16 -1.92 -31.50
C VAL A 624 5.32 -0.65 -31.38
N LEU A 625 4.59 -0.29 -32.44
CA LEU A 625 3.76 0.93 -32.47
C LEU A 625 2.45 0.78 -31.68
N TYR A 626 1.92 -0.44 -31.65
CA TYR A 626 0.70 -0.81 -30.95
C TYR A 626 0.75 -2.29 -30.64
N TYR A 627 0.21 -2.68 -29.49
CA TYR A 627 -0.06 -4.08 -29.20
C TYR A 627 -1.39 -4.24 -28.50
N ARG A 628 -2.01 -5.40 -28.73
CA ARG A 628 -3.19 -5.85 -28.01
C ARG A 628 -3.03 -7.33 -27.73
N ASN A 629 -2.98 -7.69 -26.46
CA ASN A 629 -2.90 -9.05 -25.96
C ASN A 629 -4.11 -9.37 -25.07
N GLY A 630 -4.24 -10.63 -24.69
CA GLY A 630 -5.37 -11.09 -23.89
C GLY A 630 -6.71 -11.11 -24.63
N LEU A 631 -6.69 -11.20 -25.96
CA LEU A 631 -7.87 -11.45 -26.78
C LEU A 631 -8.33 -12.89 -26.59
N SER A 632 -9.60 -13.16 -26.90
CA SER A 632 -10.06 -14.54 -27.04
C SER A 632 -9.31 -15.24 -28.18
N ASP A 633 -9.09 -16.56 -28.10
CA ASP A 633 -8.56 -17.28 -29.27
C ASP A 633 -9.62 -17.30 -30.36
N GLY A 634 -9.38 -16.58 -31.44
CA GLY A 634 -10.39 -16.41 -32.47
C GLY A 634 -9.85 -15.74 -33.72
N ARG A 635 -10.76 -15.51 -34.66
CA ARG A 635 -10.48 -14.68 -35.83
C ARG A 635 -10.76 -13.23 -35.46
N HIS A 636 -9.81 -12.35 -35.75
CA HIS A 636 -9.90 -10.93 -35.47
C HIS A 636 -9.56 -10.10 -36.70
N THR A 637 -10.03 -8.85 -36.71
CA THR A 637 -9.71 -7.85 -37.74
C THR A 637 -9.13 -6.61 -37.08
N LEU A 638 -7.87 -6.30 -37.40
CA LEU A 638 -7.21 -5.06 -37.00
C LEU A 638 -7.24 -4.08 -38.16
N ARG A 639 -7.71 -2.85 -37.91
CA ARG A 639 -7.66 -1.74 -38.87
C ARG A 639 -6.92 -0.55 -38.25
N VAL A 640 -5.89 -0.06 -38.95
CA VAL A 640 -5.12 1.13 -38.59
C VAL A 640 -5.45 2.24 -39.58
N ALA A 641 -5.89 3.39 -39.09
CA ALA A 641 -6.37 4.51 -39.90
C ALA A 641 -5.61 5.80 -39.53
N PRO A 642 -4.62 6.22 -40.34
CA PRO A 642 -3.93 7.49 -40.15
C PRO A 642 -4.91 8.67 -40.06
N THR A 643 -4.68 9.58 -39.11
CA THR A 643 -5.54 10.75 -38.91
C THR A 643 -5.21 11.91 -39.85
N GLY A 644 -4.06 11.84 -40.52
CA GLY A 644 -3.49 12.93 -41.32
C GLY A 644 -2.81 14.03 -40.51
N THR A 645 -2.70 13.86 -39.18
CA THR A 645 -2.09 14.82 -38.24
C THR A 645 -1.00 14.14 -37.41
N GLY A 646 -0.04 14.92 -36.93
CA GLY A 646 0.90 14.49 -35.90
C GLY A 646 0.46 14.91 -34.49
N SER A 647 1.16 14.42 -33.46
CA SER A 647 1.09 15.02 -32.13
C SER A 647 1.71 16.43 -32.13
N PRO A 648 1.50 17.26 -31.08
CA PRO A 648 2.01 18.63 -31.08
C PRO A 648 3.53 18.78 -31.20
N TYR A 649 4.30 17.71 -30.94
CA TYR A 649 5.75 17.67 -31.09
C TYR A 649 6.21 17.22 -32.48
N SER A 650 5.29 16.70 -33.30
CA SER A 650 5.62 16.17 -34.62
C SER A 650 5.67 17.25 -35.67
N ASN A 651 6.66 17.15 -36.55
CA ASN A 651 6.81 18.01 -37.73
C ASN A 651 6.09 17.45 -38.97
N GLY A 652 5.45 16.28 -38.84
CA GLY A 652 4.79 15.58 -39.93
C GLY A 652 3.58 14.78 -39.47
N SER A 653 3.08 13.92 -40.37
CA SER A 653 1.95 13.04 -40.10
C SER A 653 2.14 11.63 -40.68
N ILE A 654 3.39 11.20 -40.85
CA ILE A 654 3.72 9.94 -41.52
C ILE A 654 3.48 8.75 -40.59
N VAL A 655 2.59 7.87 -40.99
CA VAL A 655 2.38 6.55 -40.37
C VAL A 655 2.91 5.49 -41.33
N THR A 656 3.84 4.67 -40.86
CA THR A 656 4.42 3.57 -41.64
C THR A 656 4.18 2.23 -40.96
N ILE A 657 3.59 1.28 -41.67
CA ILE A 657 3.39 -0.09 -41.20
C ILE A 657 4.37 -0.99 -41.94
N SER A 658 5.29 -1.60 -41.19
CA SER A 658 6.26 -2.57 -41.73
C SER A 658 5.69 -3.99 -41.74
N ARG A 659 5.03 -4.41 -40.66
CA ARG A 659 4.42 -5.74 -40.53
C ARG A 659 3.43 -5.82 -39.36
N ILE A 660 2.61 -6.86 -39.36
CA ILE A 660 1.76 -7.26 -38.24
C ILE A 660 2.28 -8.58 -37.67
N GLN A 661 2.43 -8.66 -36.36
CA GLN A 661 2.75 -9.90 -35.64
C GLN A 661 1.55 -10.39 -34.85
N TYR A 662 1.32 -11.69 -34.79
CA TYR A 662 0.25 -12.30 -33.99
C TYR A 662 0.59 -13.74 -33.61
N SER A 663 -0.11 -14.32 -32.63
CA SER A 663 0.03 -15.73 -32.26
C SER A 663 -1.30 -16.35 -31.86
N ALA A 664 -1.46 -17.64 -32.15
CA ALA A 664 -2.61 -18.45 -31.76
C ALA A 664 -2.28 -19.49 -30.67
N GLU A 665 -1.10 -19.41 -30.06
CA GLU A 665 -0.75 -20.26 -28.93
C GLU A 665 -1.56 -19.89 -27.69
N SER A 666 -2.16 -20.89 -27.04
CA SER A 666 -3.17 -20.67 -26.00
C SER A 666 -2.83 -21.29 -24.65
N LYS A 667 -1.63 -21.86 -24.47
CA LYS A 667 -1.24 -22.55 -23.23
C LYS A 667 -0.80 -21.55 -22.14
N PRO A 668 -1.54 -21.41 -21.01
CA PRO A 668 -1.14 -20.54 -19.92
C PRO A 668 -0.05 -21.18 -19.05
N HIS A 669 0.79 -20.35 -18.43
CA HIS A 669 1.62 -20.68 -17.28
C HIS A 669 1.85 -19.42 -16.46
N HIS A 670 0.92 -19.12 -15.58
CA HIS A 670 0.94 -17.96 -14.69
C HIS A 670 0.16 -18.30 -13.41
N PHE A 671 0.55 -17.63 -12.33
CA PHE A 671 0.05 -17.75 -10.96
C PHE A 671 0.07 -19.16 -10.37
N PRO A 672 0.92 -19.40 -9.38
CA PRO A 672 0.87 -20.65 -8.65
C PRO A 672 -0.46 -20.77 -7.89
N GLN A 673 -1.06 -21.96 -7.92
CA GLN A 673 -2.25 -22.31 -7.11
C GLN A 673 -1.86 -23.36 -6.07
N GLY A 674 -2.38 -23.22 -4.85
CA GLY A 674 -2.07 -24.13 -3.74
C GLY A 674 -0.59 -24.16 -3.37
N THR A 675 0.08 -23.01 -3.43
CA THR A 675 1.45 -22.83 -2.96
C THR A 675 1.48 -22.21 -1.56
N GLY A 676 2.69 -21.97 -1.08
CA GLY A 676 2.99 -21.39 0.21
C GLY A 676 4.06 -22.19 0.94
N PRO A 677 4.76 -21.57 1.89
CA PRO A 677 5.81 -22.22 2.64
C PRO A 677 5.20 -23.35 3.50
N THR A 678 5.79 -24.54 3.41
CA THR A 678 5.41 -25.70 4.24
C THR A 678 6.44 -26.00 5.33
N GLY A 679 7.60 -25.37 5.26
CA GLY A 679 8.66 -25.47 6.26
C GLY A 679 8.29 -24.80 7.59
N THR A 680 9.06 -25.12 8.63
CA THR A 680 8.84 -24.57 9.97
C THR A 680 9.14 -23.08 10.04
N GLN A 681 8.22 -22.31 10.62
CA GLN A 681 8.37 -20.88 10.90
C GLN A 681 8.47 -20.67 12.42
N ARG A 682 9.41 -19.82 12.85
CA ARG A 682 9.71 -19.56 14.26
C ARG A 682 9.82 -18.06 14.52
N MET A 683 9.03 -17.59 15.48
CA MET A 683 8.92 -16.18 15.81
C MET A 683 9.15 -15.96 17.30
N ILE A 684 9.95 -14.94 17.63
CA ILE A 684 10.12 -14.43 18.98
C ILE A 684 9.58 -13.00 19.02
N PHE A 685 8.66 -12.73 19.94
CA PHE A 685 7.92 -11.47 20.00
C PHE A 685 8.68 -10.46 20.88
N GLY A 686 8.66 -9.16 20.52
CA GLY A 686 9.34 -8.11 21.30
C GLY A 686 10.87 -8.11 21.21
N TYR A 687 11.46 -9.03 20.44
CA TYR A 687 12.90 -9.16 20.28
C TYR A 687 13.42 -8.14 19.25
N THR A 688 14.21 -7.16 19.71
CA THR A 688 14.66 -6.00 18.92
C THR A 688 16.05 -6.16 18.32
N SER A 689 16.73 -7.28 18.58
CA SER A 689 18.05 -7.56 18.01
C SER A 689 18.00 -7.56 16.49
N ARG A 690 19.08 -7.06 15.88
CA ARG A 690 19.29 -7.14 14.44
C ARG A 690 19.83 -8.50 13.99
N GLN A 691 19.97 -9.47 14.90
CA GLN A 691 20.36 -10.84 14.60
C GLN A 691 19.24 -11.78 15.02
N ASP A 692 18.98 -12.82 14.24
CA ASP A 692 18.07 -13.90 14.64
C ASP A 692 18.57 -14.54 15.94
N TYR A 693 17.65 -14.93 16.82
CA TYR A 693 18.01 -15.65 18.03
C TYR A 693 18.25 -17.13 17.69
N ALA A 694 19.43 -17.66 18.00
CA ALA A 694 19.70 -19.08 17.92
C ALA A 694 19.26 -19.76 19.22
N GLY A 695 18.25 -20.62 19.13
CA GLY A 695 17.83 -21.48 20.23
C GLY A 695 18.91 -22.49 20.62
N ALA A 696 18.75 -23.11 21.78
CA ALA A 696 19.64 -24.14 22.31
C ALA A 696 19.74 -25.38 21.41
N ASP A 697 18.72 -25.63 20.58
CA ASP A 697 18.68 -26.67 19.55
C ASP A 697 19.31 -26.22 18.20
N GLY A 698 19.84 -25.00 18.12
CA GLY A 698 20.43 -24.41 16.92
C GLY A 698 19.41 -23.86 15.92
N HIS A 699 18.11 -23.91 16.21
CA HIS A 699 17.09 -23.33 15.34
C HIS A 699 17.02 -21.81 15.49
N LEU A 700 16.88 -21.12 14.37
CA LEU A 700 16.77 -19.66 14.34
C LEU A 700 15.34 -19.21 14.58
N TRP A 701 15.19 -18.23 15.46
CA TRP A 701 13.94 -17.55 15.80
C TRP A 701 14.04 -16.10 15.36
N LYS A 702 13.05 -15.66 14.59
CA LYS A 702 13.05 -14.34 13.95
C LYS A 702 12.13 -13.38 14.71
N PRO A 703 12.40 -12.06 14.73
CA PRO A 703 11.44 -11.09 15.23
C PRO A 703 10.05 -11.24 14.59
N ALA A 704 9.00 -11.19 15.40
CA ALA A 704 7.62 -11.38 14.98
C ALA A 704 7.00 -10.08 14.41
N GLY A 705 6.72 -10.02 13.11
CA GLY A 705 6.10 -8.85 12.46
C GLY A 705 4.72 -9.09 11.83
N GLU A 706 4.33 -10.35 11.60
CA GLU A 706 3.09 -10.75 10.90
C GLU A 706 1.84 -10.66 11.79
N ILE A 707 1.64 -9.51 12.42
CA ILE A 707 0.61 -9.30 13.44
C ILE A 707 -0.37 -8.25 12.91
N ALA A 708 -1.67 -8.50 13.01
CA ALA A 708 -2.69 -7.49 12.86
C ALA A 708 -3.21 -7.09 14.24
N SER A 709 -3.11 -5.80 14.59
CA SER A 709 -3.58 -5.25 15.86
C SER A 709 -4.32 -3.96 15.63
N VAL A 710 -5.58 -3.88 16.07
CA VAL A 710 -6.37 -2.65 15.93
C VAL A 710 -6.26 -1.86 17.22
N LEU A 711 -5.38 -0.85 17.21
CA LEU A 711 -4.96 -0.12 18.41
C LEU A 711 -5.33 1.37 18.36
N GLY A 712 -5.58 1.92 17.17
CA GLY A 712 -5.97 3.32 17.00
C GLY A 712 -5.22 4.01 15.87
N LYS A 713 -5.79 5.13 15.41
CA LYS A 713 -5.18 5.97 14.38
C LYS A 713 -3.86 6.56 14.86
N GLN A 714 -2.82 6.44 14.03
CA GLN A 714 -1.43 6.86 14.31
C GLN A 714 -0.76 6.20 15.52
N VAL A 715 -1.31 5.09 16.02
CA VAL A 715 -0.68 4.36 17.12
C VAL A 715 0.50 3.55 16.57
N ASP A 716 1.66 3.69 17.20
CA ASP A 716 2.78 2.78 16.95
C ASP A 716 2.52 1.45 17.65
N ALA A 717 2.07 0.47 16.86
CA ALA A 717 1.72 -0.86 17.35
C ALA A 717 2.90 -1.59 18.00
N LEU A 718 4.14 -1.29 17.60
CA LEU A 718 5.32 -1.89 18.25
C LEU A 718 5.52 -1.28 19.64
N ALA A 719 5.50 0.05 19.76
CA ALA A 719 5.71 0.72 21.04
C ALA A 719 4.64 0.34 22.08
N VAL A 720 3.40 0.13 21.64
CA VAL A 720 2.28 -0.27 22.51
C VAL A 720 2.25 -1.77 22.76
N GLY A 721 2.53 -2.59 21.74
CA GLY A 721 2.34 -4.04 21.81
C GLY A 721 3.59 -4.84 22.15
N TRP A 722 4.81 -4.33 21.96
CA TRP A 722 6.04 -5.10 22.21
C TRP A 722 6.55 -4.94 23.64
N TRP A 723 6.82 -6.08 24.26
CA TRP A 723 7.60 -6.19 25.47
C TRP A 723 9.09 -6.26 25.13
N THR A 724 9.70 -5.09 24.89
CA THR A 724 11.10 -5.01 24.45
C THR A 724 12.13 -5.11 25.58
N ASN A 725 11.77 -4.68 26.79
CA ASN A 725 12.61 -4.89 27.98
C ASN A 725 12.63 -6.37 28.36
N ALA A 726 13.80 -6.98 28.24
CA ALA A 726 14.05 -8.36 28.64
C ALA A 726 13.77 -8.55 30.14
N SER A 727 13.04 -9.62 30.50
CA SER A 727 12.90 -10.01 31.90
C SER A 727 14.11 -10.81 32.38
N ASP A 728 14.61 -10.51 33.59
CA ASP A 728 15.72 -11.22 34.24
C ASP A 728 15.25 -12.36 35.15
N LYS A 729 13.96 -12.71 35.11
CA LYS A 729 13.36 -13.72 36.01
C LYS A 729 13.55 -15.16 35.54
N LEU A 730 14.02 -15.38 34.31
CA LEU A 730 14.20 -16.70 33.69
C LEU A 730 15.62 -16.97 33.13
N PRO A 731 16.71 -16.59 33.80
CA PRO A 731 18.05 -16.60 33.19
C PRO A 731 18.61 -18.01 32.94
N ASN A 732 18.11 -19.04 33.62
CA ASN A 732 18.63 -20.42 33.58
C ASN A 732 17.67 -21.43 32.94
N ALA A 733 16.54 -20.99 32.37
CA ALA A 733 15.65 -21.90 31.66
C ALA A 733 16.29 -22.31 30.31
N PRO A 734 16.20 -23.59 29.90
CA PRO A 734 16.50 -23.97 28.51
C PRO A 734 15.65 -23.11 27.56
N ASP A 735 16.29 -22.50 26.56
CA ASP A 735 15.66 -21.50 25.69
C ASP A 735 15.00 -20.32 26.42
N GLY A 736 15.54 -19.94 27.60
CA GLY A 736 14.99 -18.90 28.45
C GLY A 736 14.76 -17.57 27.73
N GLU A 737 15.59 -17.24 26.73
CA GLU A 737 15.45 -16.02 25.92
C GLU A 737 14.09 -15.94 25.21
N LEU A 738 13.51 -17.08 24.78
CA LEU A 738 12.20 -17.14 24.15
C LEU A 738 11.08 -16.59 25.03
N TYR A 739 11.29 -16.48 26.34
CA TYR A 739 10.29 -16.09 27.34
C TYR A 739 10.53 -14.72 27.98
N ARG A 740 11.61 -14.01 27.59
CA ARG A 740 12.03 -12.75 28.21
C ARG A 740 11.32 -11.51 27.66
N TYR A 741 10.85 -11.61 26.42
CA TYR A 741 10.17 -10.55 25.69
C TYR A 741 8.70 -10.93 25.47
N GLY A 742 8.01 -10.34 24.52
CA GLY A 742 6.64 -10.73 24.18
C GLY A 742 5.89 -9.70 23.33
N TYR A 743 4.68 -10.08 22.95
CA TYR A 743 3.66 -9.19 22.42
C TYR A 743 2.45 -9.24 23.34
N HIS A 744 1.81 -8.09 23.59
CA HIS A 744 0.55 -8.03 24.33
C HIS A 744 -0.43 -7.07 23.72
N GLY A 745 -1.69 -7.25 24.10
CA GLY A 745 -2.76 -6.32 23.77
C GLY A 745 -4.13 -6.90 24.11
N PRO A 746 -5.18 -6.08 24.06
CA PRO A 746 -6.54 -6.54 24.31
C PRO A 746 -7.03 -7.56 23.27
N ASP A 747 -6.60 -7.40 22.01
CA ASP A 747 -6.97 -8.27 20.90
C ASP A 747 -5.97 -8.11 19.76
N PHE A 748 -5.32 -9.20 19.35
CA PHE A 748 -4.39 -9.20 18.21
C PHE A 748 -4.37 -10.56 17.52
N THR A 749 -4.02 -10.56 16.25
CA THR A 749 -3.95 -11.78 15.42
C THR A 749 -2.58 -11.93 14.79
N VAL A 750 -1.96 -13.09 14.94
CA VAL A 750 -0.77 -13.50 14.19
C VAL A 750 -1.24 -14.24 12.95
N ASN A 751 -0.93 -13.71 11.77
CA ASN A 751 -1.35 -14.25 10.48
C ASN A 751 -0.17 -15.00 9.83
N LEU A 752 -0.17 -16.34 9.90
CA LEU A 752 0.92 -17.17 9.40
C LEU A 752 0.63 -17.62 7.96
N THR A 753 1.31 -17.03 6.97
CA THR A 753 1.21 -17.48 5.57
C THR A 753 1.84 -18.85 5.42
N VAL A 754 1.06 -19.84 4.97
CA VAL A 754 1.48 -21.24 4.85
C VAL A 754 0.89 -21.91 3.61
N GLY A 755 1.58 -22.94 3.10
CA GLY A 755 1.07 -23.78 2.02
C GLY A 755 0.06 -24.84 2.50
N PRO A 756 -0.60 -25.57 1.59
CA PRO A 756 -1.48 -26.67 1.94
C PRO A 756 -0.76 -27.74 2.78
N GLY A 757 -1.39 -28.21 3.86
CA GLY A 757 -0.78 -29.20 4.73
C GLY A 757 -1.49 -29.41 6.06
N ARG A 758 -0.77 -30.07 6.96
CA ARG A 758 -1.12 -30.23 8.38
C ARG A 758 0.07 -29.76 9.20
N TYR A 759 -0.19 -28.89 10.15
CA TYR A 759 0.83 -28.21 10.94
C TYR A 759 0.58 -28.41 12.43
N ASP A 760 1.66 -28.53 13.17
CA ASP A 760 1.67 -28.42 14.62
C ASP A 760 2.07 -26.99 14.99
N LEU A 761 1.35 -26.41 15.96
CA LEU A 761 1.55 -25.07 16.47
C LEU A 761 1.98 -25.14 17.93
N ARG A 762 3.10 -24.53 18.27
CA ARG A 762 3.57 -24.29 19.63
C ARG A 762 3.47 -22.81 19.97
N LEU A 763 2.82 -22.52 21.09
CA LEU A 763 2.73 -21.18 21.68
C LEU A 763 3.49 -21.20 23.01
N CYS A 764 4.44 -20.28 23.17
CA CYS A 764 5.29 -20.20 24.35
C CYS A 764 4.84 -19.04 25.22
N PHE A 765 4.61 -19.30 26.51
CA PHE A 765 4.16 -18.32 27.49
C PHE A 765 5.02 -18.28 28.74
N ALA A 766 5.19 -17.09 29.32
CA ALA A 766 5.68 -16.92 30.68
C ALA A 766 5.24 -15.56 31.24
N ASN A 767 4.49 -15.55 32.33
CA ASN A 767 4.15 -14.30 33.01
C ASN A 767 5.38 -13.77 33.77
N THR A 768 6.24 -13.06 33.06
CA THR A 768 7.49 -12.48 33.57
C THR A 768 7.35 -11.01 33.98
N ARG A 769 6.17 -10.42 33.75
CA ARG A 769 5.83 -9.01 34.01
C ARG A 769 4.85 -8.80 35.17
N ASP A 770 4.67 -9.83 36.00
CA ASP A 770 3.81 -9.79 37.20
C ASP A 770 2.36 -9.38 36.90
N LEU A 771 1.86 -9.74 35.70
CA LEU A 771 0.45 -9.55 35.38
C LEU A 771 -0.39 -10.44 36.31
N ASP A 772 -1.53 -9.93 36.77
CA ASP A 772 -2.55 -10.80 37.35
C ASP A 772 -3.20 -11.59 36.20
N THR A 773 -2.82 -12.86 36.04
CA THR A 773 -3.28 -13.74 34.96
C THR A 773 -4.69 -14.27 35.18
N THR A 774 -5.27 -14.08 36.38
CA THR A 774 -6.67 -14.45 36.61
C THR A 774 -7.61 -13.46 35.92
N TRP A 775 -7.25 -12.17 35.96
CA TRP A 775 -7.95 -11.10 35.25
C TRP A 775 -7.47 -10.92 33.81
N ASN A 776 -6.16 -11.00 33.55
CA ASN A 776 -5.59 -11.05 32.20
C ASN A 776 -5.68 -12.44 31.59
N ALA A 777 -6.74 -13.17 31.90
CA ALA A 777 -7.05 -14.42 31.21
C ALA A 777 -7.49 -14.10 29.78
N PHE A 778 -7.18 -14.98 28.82
CA PHE A 778 -7.50 -14.72 27.42
C PHE A 778 -7.85 -15.99 26.64
N ASP A 779 -8.67 -15.82 25.62
CA ASP A 779 -8.98 -16.88 24.67
C ASP A 779 -7.88 -16.97 23.60
N VAL A 780 -7.58 -18.20 23.18
CA VAL A 780 -6.75 -18.47 22.00
C VAL A 780 -7.61 -19.12 20.93
N LEU A 781 -7.73 -18.46 19.78
CA LEU A 781 -8.46 -18.94 18.63
C LEU A 781 -7.49 -19.25 17.49
N VAL A 782 -7.65 -20.42 16.87
CA VAL A 782 -6.91 -20.81 15.66
C VAL A 782 -7.91 -20.99 14.53
N ASN A 783 -7.74 -20.25 13.45
CA ASN A 783 -8.66 -20.20 12.31
C ASN A 783 -10.13 -19.96 12.73
N GLY A 784 -10.32 -19.04 13.69
CA GLY A 784 -11.62 -18.69 14.25
C GLY A 784 -12.18 -19.71 15.25
N ARG A 785 -11.58 -20.91 15.38
CA ARG A 785 -11.98 -21.89 16.38
C ARG A 785 -11.28 -21.61 17.70
N LYS A 786 -12.05 -21.39 18.76
CA LYS A 786 -11.51 -21.30 20.12
C LYS A 786 -10.92 -22.64 20.57
N LEU A 787 -9.60 -22.67 20.79
CA LEU A 787 -8.87 -23.85 21.27
C LEU A 787 -8.52 -23.75 22.75
N VAL A 788 -8.40 -22.53 23.28
CA VAL A 788 -8.21 -22.29 24.71
C VAL A 788 -9.26 -21.27 25.17
N ASP A 789 -9.96 -21.62 26.24
CA ASP A 789 -10.96 -20.77 26.91
C ASP A 789 -10.34 -20.18 28.18
N ARG A 790 -10.23 -18.85 28.24
CA ARG A 790 -9.79 -18.09 29.43
C ARG A 790 -8.47 -18.57 30.03
N LEU A 791 -7.41 -18.65 29.22
CA LEU A 791 -6.09 -19.11 29.66
C LEU A 791 -5.57 -18.33 30.86
N ASP A 792 -5.39 -19.00 32.00
CA ASP A 792 -4.59 -18.50 33.11
C ASP A 792 -3.16 -19.04 32.97
N VAL A 793 -2.24 -18.17 32.56
CA VAL A 793 -0.85 -18.55 32.29
C VAL A 793 -0.13 -19.00 33.56
N ASN A 794 -0.33 -18.34 34.71
CA ASN A 794 0.33 -18.75 35.97
C ASN A 794 -0.16 -20.13 36.41
N ALA A 795 -1.49 -20.36 36.39
CA ALA A 795 -2.05 -21.63 36.78
C ALA A 795 -1.59 -22.77 35.84
N THR A 796 -1.53 -22.49 34.54
CA THR A 796 -1.06 -23.45 33.52
C THR A 796 0.43 -23.77 33.68
N ALA A 797 1.26 -22.78 34.02
CA ALA A 797 2.70 -22.94 34.23
C ALA A 797 3.07 -23.52 35.62
N GLY A 798 2.11 -23.66 36.53
CA GLY A 798 2.35 -24.09 37.91
C GLY A 798 3.02 -22.99 38.77
N GLY A 799 2.75 -21.72 38.48
CA GLY A 799 3.20 -20.55 39.23
C GLY A 799 3.68 -19.40 38.33
N PRO A 800 3.85 -18.18 38.89
CA PRO A 800 4.40 -17.04 38.17
C PRO A 800 5.86 -17.26 37.77
N ASN A 801 6.33 -16.55 36.74
CA ASN A 801 7.72 -16.60 36.28
C ASN A 801 8.21 -18.01 35.94
N LYS A 802 7.36 -18.80 35.28
CA LYS A 802 7.70 -20.14 34.76
C LYS A 802 7.34 -20.23 33.28
N PRO A 803 8.20 -20.82 32.44
CA PRO A 803 7.87 -21.07 31.04
C PRO A 803 6.82 -22.17 30.94
N VAL A 804 5.89 -21.99 30.00
CA VAL A 804 4.91 -23.03 29.64
C VAL A 804 4.59 -22.97 28.16
N ASP A 805 4.53 -24.14 27.54
CA ASP A 805 4.20 -24.27 26.13
C ASP A 805 2.83 -24.91 25.96
N LEU A 806 2.04 -24.38 25.02
CA LEU A 806 0.84 -25.04 24.53
C LEU A 806 1.10 -25.56 23.13
N VAL A 807 0.75 -26.82 22.86
CA VAL A 807 0.97 -27.45 21.55
C VAL A 807 -0.34 -27.97 20.98
N PHE A 808 -0.70 -27.50 19.80
CA PHE A 808 -1.86 -27.94 19.03
C PHE A 808 -1.39 -28.67 17.78
N ARG A 809 -2.01 -29.81 17.48
CA ARG A 809 -1.55 -30.71 16.42
C ARG A 809 -2.50 -30.70 15.23
N GLN A 810 -1.97 -31.00 14.05
CA GLN A 810 -2.75 -31.27 12.83
C GLN A 810 -3.70 -30.14 12.40
N ILE A 811 -3.25 -28.90 12.56
CA ILE A 811 -3.97 -27.70 12.11
C ILE A 811 -3.88 -27.62 10.59
N ALA A 812 -5.03 -27.46 9.95
CA ALA A 812 -5.13 -27.18 8.51
C ALA A 812 -5.16 -25.67 8.29
N PRO A 813 -4.47 -25.14 7.27
CA PRO A 813 -4.66 -23.74 6.88
C PRO A 813 -6.05 -23.51 6.30
N SER A 814 -6.51 -22.27 6.43
CA SER A 814 -7.71 -21.75 5.77
C SER A 814 -7.29 -20.56 4.91
N ASN A 815 -7.63 -20.56 3.62
CA ASN A 815 -7.23 -19.51 2.68
C ASN A 815 -5.72 -19.27 2.64
N GLY A 816 -4.93 -20.37 2.72
CA GLY A 816 -3.46 -20.32 2.72
C GLY A 816 -2.83 -19.64 3.94
N VAL A 817 -3.56 -19.57 5.06
CA VAL A 817 -3.09 -18.96 6.31
C VAL A 817 -3.51 -19.79 7.52
N ILE A 818 -2.69 -19.77 8.57
CA ILE A 818 -3.09 -20.16 9.92
C ILE A 818 -3.15 -18.89 10.78
N ARG A 819 -4.36 -18.51 11.20
CA ARG A 819 -4.61 -17.29 11.98
C ARG A 819 -4.69 -17.65 13.46
N VAL A 820 -3.79 -17.09 14.27
CA VAL A 820 -3.77 -17.28 15.72
C VAL A 820 -4.18 -15.97 16.38
N ARG A 821 -5.41 -15.90 16.88
CA ARG A 821 -5.96 -14.71 17.55
C ARG A 821 -5.92 -14.89 19.06
N PHE A 822 -5.43 -13.88 19.73
CA PHE A 822 -5.34 -13.77 21.18
C PHE A 822 -6.31 -12.68 21.63
N LYS A 823 -7.31 -13.05 22.43
CA LYS A 823 -8.40 -12.14 22.82
C LYS A 823 -8.53 -12.10 24.33
N GLY A 824 -8.21 -10.95 24.91
CA GLY A 824 -8.37 -10.67 26.33
C GLY A 824 -9.81 -10.88 26.79
N LEU A 825 -9.98 -11.38 28.02
CA LEU A 825 -11.30 -11.62 28.58
C LEU A 825 -11.96 -10.31 29.03
N HIS A 826 -13.22 -10.11 28.64
CA HIS A 826 -14.08 -9.12 29.28
C HIS A 826 -14.56 -9.69 30.61
N SER A 827 -14.12 -9.13 31.73
CA SER A 827 -14.40 -9.65 33.06
C SER A 827 -14.91 -8.55 33.99
N VAL A 828 -15.70 -8.94 34.99
CA VAL A 828 -16.12 -8.01 36.06
C VAL A 828 -15.11 -8.07 37.20
N ILE A 829 -14.53 -6.91 37.55
CA ILE A 829 -13.74 -6.74 38.77
C ILE A 829 -14.40 -5.67 39.62
N GLY A 830 -14.88 -6.06 40.80
CA GLY A 830 -15.66 -5.16 41.64
C GLY A 830 -16.96 -4.75 40.93
N GLN A 831 -17.14 -3.45 40.68
CA GLN A 831 -18.29 -2.90 39.96
C GLN A 831 -17.99 -2.59 38.48
N THR A 832 -16.76 -2.82 38.01
CA THR A 832 -16.31 -2.38 36.68
C THR A 832 -16.13 -3.58 35.74
N THR A 833 -16.59 -3.44 34.50
CA THR A 833 -16.23 -4.38 33.42
C THR A 833 -14.90 -3.94 32.82
N ARG A 834 -13.88 -4.80 32.91
CA ARG A 834 -12.54 -4.59 32.37
C ARG A 834 -12.22 -5.56 31.25
N LEU A 835 -11.40 -5.12 30.30
CA LEU A 835 -10.82 -5.97 29.26
C LEU A 835 -9.39 -6.33 29.67
N GLY A 836 -9.14 -7.62 29.90
CA GLY A 836 -7.80 -8.13 30.16
C GLY A 836 -6.90 -8.01 28.94
N GLU A 837 -5.59 -8.11 29.15
CA GLU A 837 -4.60 -8.14 28.07
C GLU A 837 -4.14 -9.57 27.79
N ALA A 838 -4.20 -9.98 26.53
CA ALA A 838 -3.59 -11.22 26.08
C ALA A 838 -2.11 -11.01 25.78
N PHE A 839 -1.30 -12.06 25.87
CA PHE A 839 0.12 -11.96 25.52
C PHE A 839 0.71 -13.28 25.01
N VAL A 840 1.81 -13.21 24.28
CA VAL A 840 2.59 -14.36 23.79
C VAL A 840 4.07 -14.01 23.67
N GLN A 841 4.96 -14.95 23.96
CA GLN A 841 6.42 -14.72 24.03
C GLN A 841 7.12 -15.23 22.77
N ALA A 842 6.75 -16.42 22.30
CA ALA A 842 7.26 -17.04 21.08
C ALA A 842 6.24 -17.98 20.43
N LEU A 843 6.39 -18.23 19.13
CA LEU A 843 5.53 -19.12 18.35
C LEU A 843 6.37 -19.94 17.37
N GLU A 844 6.09 -21.23 17.29
CA GLU A 844 6.65 -22.13 16.28
C GLU A 844 5.50 -22.87 15.57
N ILE A 845 5.56 -22.90 14.24
CA ILE A 845 4.62 -23.65 13.41
C ILE A 845 5.36 -24.45 12.35
N GLY A 846 5.02 -25.72 12.17
CA GLY A 846 5.64 -26.57 11.15
C GLY A 846 4.96 -27.93 11.03
N PRO A 847 5.36 -28.79 10.08
CA PRO A 847 4.76 -30.12 9.90
C PRO A 847 4.88 -31.02 11.13
N THR A 848 5.90 -30.78 11.95
CA THR A 848 6.13 -31.52 13.20
C THR A 848 6.80 -30.60 14.21
N VAL A 849 6.21 -30.49 15.40
CA VAL A 849 6.82 -29.81 16.54
C VAL A 849 7.21 -30.83 17.61
N THR A 850 8.45 -30.81 18.07
CA THR A 850 8.98 -31.80 19.04
C THR A 850 8.63 -31.46 20.50
N ALA A 851 8.31 -30.20 20.79
CA ALA A 851 7.94 -29.74 22.12
C ALA A 851 6.72 -30.47 22.69
N LYS A 852 6.71 -30.67 24.01
CA LYS A 852 5.56 -31.17 24.77
C LYS A 852 4.72 -30.00 25.24
N GLY A 853 3.42 -30.02 24.97
CA GLY A 853 2.48 -29.01 25.46
C GLY A 853 1.89 -29.35 26.82
N ALA A 854 1.73 -28.36 27.67
CA ALA A 854 0.93 -28.45 28.89
C ALA A 854 -0.57 -28.44 28.56
N ARG A 855 -1.40 -28.90 29.51
CA ARG A 855 -2.85 -28.76 29.43
C ARG A 855 -3.24 -27.37 29.93
N PRO A 856 -3.94 -26.54 29.14
CA PRO A 856 -4.39 -25.22 29.58
C PRO A 856 -5.27 -25.29 30.83
N VAL A 857 -5.07 -24.34 31.75
CA VAL A 857 -5.95 -24.10 32.90
C VAL A 857 -6.76 -22.83 32.65
N SER A 858 -8.07 -22.91 32.81
CA SER A 858 -8.98 -21.77 32.65
C SER A 858 -9.10 -20.98 33.95
N SER A 859 -9.11 -19.65 33.84
CA SER A 859 -9.47 -18.76 34.95
C SER A 859 -10.90 -19.02 35.42
N LEU A 860 -11.12 -18.92 36.73
CA LEU A 860 -12.43 -19.01 37.38
C LEU A 860 -13.19 -17.68 37.33
N LEU A 861 -12.58 -16.61 36.84
CA LEU A 861 -13.22 -15.31 36.71
C LEU A 861 -14.33 -15.39 35.66
N GLU A 862 -15.54 -15.02 36.05
CA GLU A 862 -16.69 -15.07 35.16
C GLU A 862 -16.63 -13.93 34.13
N PRO A 863 -16.88 -14.21 32.84
CA PRO A 863 -16.98 -13.17 31.83
C PRO A 863 -18.09 -12.19 32.16
N SER A 864 -17.92 -10.92 31.81
CA SER A 864 -19.00 -9.95 31.92
C SER A 864 -20.11 -10.28 30.92
N ASN A 865 -21.35 -10.32 31.42
CA ASN A 865 -22.55 -10.37 30.56
C ASN A 865 -22.83 -9.03 29.89
N ASN A 866 -22.15 -7.95 30.31
CA ASN A 866 -22.20 -6.67 29.63
C ASN A 866 -21.17 -6.64 28.51
N LEU A 867 -21.63 -6.46 27.28
CA LEU A 867 -20.80 -6.35 26.09
C LEU A 867 -20.17 -4.95 25.95
N LEU A 868 -20.66 -3.97 26.71
CA LEU A 868 -20.06 -2.64 26.81
C LEU A 868 -18.86 -2.66 27.75
N LEU A 869 -17.77 -2.03 27.31
CA LEU A 869 -16.64 -1.72 28.18
C LEU A 869 -16.91 -0.42 28.92
N ASP A 870 -16.55 -0.39 30.21
CA ASP A 870 -16.77 0.76 31.08
C ASP A 870 -18.22 1.29 31.03
N GLY A 871 -19.19 0.36 31.05
CA GLY A 871 -20.62 0.69 31.05
C GLY A 871 -21.08 1.47 32.29
N SER A 872 -20.40 1.26 33.41
CA SER A 872 -20.62 1.99 34.67
C SER A 872 -19.87 3.34 34.73
N PHE A 873 -19.09 3.69 33.69
CA PHE A 873 -18.32 4.94 33.64
C PHE A 873 -17.35 5.12 34.83
N GLU A 874 -16.80 4.05 35.37
CA GLU A 874 -15.85 4.12 36.49
C GLU A 874 -14.44 4.52 36.00
N GLU A 875 -14.13 4.23 34.73
CA GLU A 875 -12.84 4.51 34.11
C GLU A 875 -12.86 5.74 33.19
N THR A 876 -14.01 6.39 32.99
CA THR A 876 -14.04 7.66 32.27
C THR A 876 -13.24 8.70 33.05
N VAL A 877 -12.22 9.28 32.44
CA VAL A 877 -11.38 10.32 33.06
C VAL A 877 -11.08 11.41 32.05
N ALA A 878 -10.76 12.61 32.53
CA ALA A 878 -10.40 13.76 31.70
C ALA A 878 -11.49 14.12 30.68
N GLY A 879 -12.61 14.65 31.19
CA GLY A 879 -13.75 15.05 30.38
C GLY A 879 -13.43 16.08 29.29
N VAL A 880 -14.40 16.28 28.39
CA VAL A 880 -14.22 17.04 27.15
C VAL A 880 -15.21 18.19 27.11
N ARG A 881 -14.67 19.40 26.92
CA ARG A 881 -15.42 20.56 26.44
C ARG A 881 -15.13 20.74 24.96
N SER A 882 -16.17 20.79 24.12
CA SER A 882 -15.98 20.96 22.68
C SER A 882 -17.13 21.70 22.01
N GLY A 883 -16.82 22.37 20.90
CA GLY A 883 -17.79 23.05 20.05
C GLY A 883 -18.44 22.16 18.99
N PRO A 884 -19.37 22.72 18.19
CA PRO A 884 -20.20 21.99 17.22
C PRO A 884 -19.39 21.26 16.14
N GLY A 885 -19.86 20.08 15.74
CA GLY A 885 -19.30 19.25 14.66
C GLY A 885 -18.00 18.53 15.03
N ARG A 886 -17.68 18.40 16.32
CA ARG A 886 -16.45 17.75 16.80
C ARG A 886 -16.75 16.38 17.39
N THR A 887 -15.78 15.48 17.25
CA THR A 887 -15.83 14.13 17.81
C THR A 887 -14.55 13.86 18.59
N HIS A 888 -14.68 13.22 19.75
CA HIS A 888 -13.57 12.83 20.62
C HIS A 888 -13.72 11.38 21.05
N VAL A 889 -12.59 10.74 21.36
CA VAL A 889 -12.54 9.41 21.97
C VAL A 889 -11.97 9.56 23.39
N ARG A 890 -12.67 9.03 24.40
CA ARG A 890 -12.21 9.01 25.80
C ARG A 890 -12.54 7.67 26.43
N GLY A 891 -11.53 7.01 26.99
CA GLY A 891 -11.65 5.64 27.46
C GLY A 891 -12.22 4.74 26.34
N GLN A 892 -13.36 4.12 26.60
CA GLN A 892 -14.02 3.17 25.70
C GLN A 892 -15.18 3.78 24.91
N TRP A 893 -15.37 5.09 24.99
CA TRP A 893 -16.54 5.79 24.47
C TRP A 893 -16.18 6.87 23.45
N VAL A 894 -17.05 7.05 22.44
CA VAL A 894 -16.95 8.12 21.44
C VAL A 894 -17.94 9.22 21.76
N TYR A 895 -17.48 10.46 21.85
CA TYR A 895 -18.27 11.65 22.15
C TYR A 895 -18.44 12.49 20.90
N VAL A 896 -19.68 12.76 20.49
CA VAL A 896 -20.05 13.59 19.34
C VAL A 896 -20.78 14.82 19.84
N PHE A 897 -20.29 15.99 19.44
CA PHE A 897 -20.81 17.28 19.84
C PHE A 897 -21.50 17.94 18.64
N ALA A 898 -22.83 17.88 18.61
CA ALA A 898 -23.69 18.39 17.55
C ALA A 898 -24.56 19.58 17.99
N GLY A 899 -24.33 20.11 19.20
CA GLY A 899 -25.02 21.28 19.73
C GLY A 899 -24.75 22.55 18.94
N ARG A 900 -25.46 23.64 19.28
CA ARG A 900 -25.27 24.97 18.68
C ARG A 900 -24.15 25.75 19.37
N THR A 901 -23.79 25.36 20.59
CA THR A 901 -22.80 26.02 21.44
C THR A 901 -21.77 25.00 21.95
N ASN A 902 -20.95 25.36 22.93
CA ASN A 902 -20.06 24.38 23.53
C ASN A 902 -20.86 23.45 24.45
N ASP A 903 -20.50 22.18 24.35
CA ASP A 903 -21.05 21.10 25.14
C ASP A 903 -19.92 20.49 25.98
N TYR A 904 -20.28 19.88 27.10
CA TYR A 904 -19.37 19.33 28.09
C TYR A 904 -19.77 17.89 28.39
N VAL A 905 -18.81 16.97 28.39
CA VAL A 905 -18.97 15.58 28.86
C VAL A 905 -17.87 15.28 29.86
N PHE A 906 -18.23 15.14 31.14
CA PHE A 906 -17.27 14.95 32.23
C PHE A 906 -17.76 13.92 33.23
N GLN A 907 -16.85 13.43 34.05
CA GLN A 907 -17.20 12.65 35.22
C GLN A 907 -18.09 13.43 36.18
N GLU A 908 -19.17 12.79 36.63
CA GLU A 908 -20.10 13.32 37.62
C GLU A 908 -19.37 13.80 38.88
N SER A 909 -18.37 13.03 39.34
CA SER A 909 -17.58 13.34 40.54
C SER A 909 -16.78 14.65 40.44
N GLU A 910 -16.38 15.07 39.23
CA GLU A 910 -15.58 16.28 39.04
C GLU A 910 -16.36 17.56 39.38
N TYR A 911 -17.70 17.50 39.34
CA TYR A 911 -18.56 18.62 39.68
C TYR A 911 -18.68 18.88 41.18
N GLY A 912 -18.04 18.06 42.03
CA GLY A 912 -17.91 18.35 43.47
C GLY A 912 -17.19 19.67 43.74
N LYS A 913 -16.33 20.12 42.82
CA LYS A 913 -15.64 21.42 42.86
C LYS A 913 -16.52 22.60 42.42
N HIS A 914 -17.70 22.32 41.86
CA HIS A 914 -18.63 23.31 41.29
C HIS A 914 -20.06 23.08 41.80
N PRO A 915 -20.34 23.18 43.11
CA PRO A 915 -21.66 22.86 43.67
C PRO A 915 -22.80 23.69 43.08
N GLY A 916 -22.51 24.91 42.60
CA GLY A 916 -23.48 25.78 41.93
C GLY A 916 -23.94 25.30 40.55
N TRP A 917 -23.34 24.25 39.99
CA TRP A 917 -23.70 23.63 38.70
C TRP A 917 -24.43 22.28 38.88
N GLY A 918 -24.85 22.00 40.12
CA GLY A 918 -25.49 20.74 40.52
C GLY A 918 -24.50 19.83 41.24
N VAL A 919 -24.84 19.46 42.47
CA VAL A 919 -24.03 18.56 43.30
C VAL A 919 -23.94 17.18 42.62
N PRO A 920 -22.77 16.52 42.61
CA PRO A 920 -22.62 15.16 42.09
C PRO A 920 -23.58 14.17 42.76
N GLU A 921 -24.20 13.30 41.98
CA GLU A 921 -24.99 12.17 42.46
C GLU A 921 -24.81 10.98 41.51
N MET A 922 -24.05 9.98 41.96
CA MET A 922 -23.89 8.70 41.27
C MET A 922 -25.01 7.75 41.67
N ARG A 923 -25.43 6.88 40.76
CA ARG A 923 -26.40 5.84 41.09
C ARG A 923 -25.70 4.68 41.79
N SER A 924 -24.60 4.22 41.23
CA SER A 924 -23.79 3.14 41.78
C SER A 924 -22.30 3.48 41.66
N GLY A 925 -21.46 2.73 42.36
CA GLY A 925 -20.00 2.94 42.32
C GLY A 925 -19.56 4.37 42.65
N ALA A 926 -18.54 4.86 41.94
CA ALA A 926 -17.95 6.17 42.13
C ALA A 926 -17.92 7.02 40.84
N GLY A 927 -18.31 6.44 39.70
CA GLY A 927 -18.31 7.08 38.39
C GLY A 927 -19.72 7.23 37.81
N ALA A 928 -19.92 8.28 37.01
CA ALA A 928 -21.09 8.45 36.15
C ALA A 928 -20.77 9.53 35.10
N LEU A 929 -21.45 9.52 33.95
CA LEU A 929 -21.14 10.43 32.85
C LEU A 929 -22.14 11.58 32.79
N ARG A 930 -21.69 12.81 33.08
CA ARG A 930 -22.52 14.02 33.03
C ARG A 930 -22.32 14.79 31.72
N THR A 931 -23.42 15.25 31.14
CA THR A 931 -23.46 16.16 29.99
C THR A 931 -24.07 17.52 30.36
N HIS A 932 -23.48 18.59 29.83
CA HIS A 932 -23.92 19.99 29.96
C HIS A 932 -23.76 20.75 28.65
N SER A 933 -24.30 21.98 28.57
CA SER A 933 -24.08 22.91 27.46
C SER A 933 -24.01 24.38 27.89
N ASP A 934 -23.49 25.25 27.02
CA ASP A 934 -23.65 26.71 27.11
C ASP A 934 -25.05 27.18 26.65
N GLY A 935 -25.99 26.25 26.43
CA GLY A 935 -27.35 26.47 25.92
C GLY A 935 -27.54 25.97 24.48
N GLY A 936 -28.61 25.22 24.21
CA GLY A 936 -28.87 24.60 22.90
C GLY A 936 -27.92 23.45 22.55
N GLY A 937 -27.56 22.64 23.55
CA GLY A 937 -26.62 21.53 23.43
C GLY A 937 -27.21 20.27 22.82
N HIS A 938 -26.38 19.51 22.12
CA HIS A 938 -26.72 18.21 21.56
C HIS A 938 -25.49 17.32 21.52
N THR A 939 -25.42 16.38 22.45
CA THR A 939 -24.27 15.48 22.60
C THR A 939 -24.72 14.04 22.47
N THR A 940 -23.93 13.23 21.76
CA THR A 940 -24.11 11.78 21.71
C THR A 940 -22.83 11.09 22.17
N VAL A 941 -22.97 10.15 23.10
CA VAL A 941 -21.90 9.28 23.58
C VAL A 941 -22.23 7.85 23.15
N TYR A 942 -21.33 7.16 22.46
CA TYR A 942 -21.62 5.80 21.99
C TYR A 942 -20.44 4.84 22.03
N GLN A 943 -20.77 3.55 22.01
CA GLN A 943 -19.82 2.44 21.82
C GLN A 943 -20.39 1.44 20.80
N ASP A 944 -19.53 0.95 19.92
CA ASP A 944 -19.88 -0.05 18.89
C ASP A 944 -19.39 -1.43 19.30
N VAL A 945 -20.31 -2.38 19.39
CA VAL A 945 -20.08 -3.75 19.87
C VAL A 945 -20.34 -4.75 18.75
N GLU A 946 -19.52 -5.80 18.61
CA GLU A 946 -19.83 -6.92 17.71
C GLU A 946 -21.18 -7.54 18.06
N ALA A 947 -22.00 -7.79 17.05
CA ALA A 947 -23.30 -8.40 17.20
C ALA A 947 -23.47 -9.47 16.15
N LYS A 948 -23.99 -10.62 16.58
CA LYS A 948 -24.41 -11.70 15.70
C LYS A 948 -25.67 -11.29 14.94
N PRO A 949 -25.82 -11.67 13.66
CA PRO A 949 -27.09 -11.59 12.95
C PRO A 949 -28.20 -12.38 13.65
N ASN A 950 -29.45 -11.97 13.43
CA ASN A 950 -30.65 -12.69 13.90
C ASN A 950 -30.63 -13.03 15.40
N THR A 951 -30.01 -12.17 16.21
CA THR A 951 -29.79 -12.41 17.63
C THR A 951 -30.42 -11.29 18.45
N THR A 952 -31.06 -11.66 19.56
CA THR A 952 -31.74 -10.70 20.43
C THR A 952 -30.78 -10.08 21.44
N TYR A 953 -30.81 -8.77 21.56
CA TYR A 953 -30.02 -7.99 22.52
C TYR A 953 -30.92 -7.10 23.35
N ALA A 954 -30.59 -6.97 24.63
CA ALA A 954 -31.21 -6.03 25.56
C ALA A 954 -30.18 -4.96 25.95
N ALA A 955 -30.59 -3.69 25.83
CA ALA A 955 -29.80 -2.56 26.28
C ALA A 955 -30.53 -1.75 27.34
N SER A 956 -29.80 -1.24 28.33
CA SER A 956 -30.34 -0.39 29.37
C SER A 956 -29.35 0.65 29.86
N VAL A 957 -29.82 1.78 30.37
CA VAL A 957 -29.00 2.81 31.03
C VAL A 957 -29.84 3.54 32.06
N TRP A 958 -29.22 3.94 33.17
CA TRP A 958 -29.84 4.82 34.13
C TRP A 958 -29.55 6.27 33.77
N VAL A 959 -30.58 7.10 33.78
CA VAL A 959 -30.46 8.51 33.45
C VAL A 959 -31.07 9.37 34.54
N LYS A 960 -30.37 10.42 34.94
CA LYS A 960 -30.86 11.48 35.79
C LYS A 960 -30.78 12.79 35.02
N ALA A 961 -31.86 13.53 34.95
CA ALA A 961 -31.87 14.86 34.35
C ALA A 961 -32.25 15.91 35.39
N ALA A 962 -31.55 17.02 35.40
CA ALA A 962 -31.63 18.02 36.45
C ALA A 962 -32.20 19.35 35.95
N ASP A 963 -33.16 19.86 36.71
CA ASP A 963 -33.56 21.25 36.74
C ASP A 963 -33.15 21.85 38.09
N LEU A 964 -32.13 22.71 38.08
CA LEU A 964 -31.52 23.24 39.29
C LEU A 964 -32.25 24.47 39.83
N ARG A 965 -33.00 25.20 38.97
CA ARG A 965 -33.51 26.55 39.29
C ARG A 965 -34.86 26.88 38.61
N GLY A 966 -35.61 25.89 38.14
CA GLY A 966 -36.88 26.09 37.43
C GLY A 966 -36.72 26.46 35.95
N LYS A 967 -35.50 26.32 35.40
CA LYS A 967 -35.12 26.71 34.02
C LYS A 967 -34.18 25.68 33.36
N GLY A 968 -33.99 24.53 34.00
CA GLY A 968 -33.09 23.48 33.56
C GLY A 968 -33.74 22.49 32.61
N PHE A 969 -33.26 21.25 32.64
CA PHE A 969 -33.71 20.21 31.71
C PHE A 969 -35.22 19.92 31.85
N GLY A 970 -35.92 19.82 30.72
CA GLY A 970 -37.34 19.52 30.64
C GLY A 970 -38.25 20.76 30.69
N THR A 971 -37.65 21.96 30.77
CA THR A 971 -38.38 23.22 30.63
C THR A 971 -38.55 23.64 29.16
N HIS A 972 -37.73 23.09 28.25
CA HIS A 972 -37.84 23.29 26.82
C HIS A 972 -38.40 22.05 26.11
N ALA A 973 -39.23 22.23 25.08
CA ALA A 973 -39.92 21.12 24.40
C ALA A 973 -38.98 20.12 23.69
N ASP A 974 -37.80 20.59 23.30
CA ASP A 974 -36.76 19.79 22.63
C ASP A 974 -35.79 19.08 23.59
N ASP A 975 -35.92 19.30 24.91
CA ASP A 975 -35.05 18.64 25.88
C ASP A 975 -35.34 17.13 25.90
N SER A 976 -34.28 16.33 25.72
CA SER A 976 -34.40 14.88 25.79
C SER A 976 -33.08 14.21 26.20
N ALA A 977 -33.18 13.11 26.93
CA ALA A 977 -32.08 12.22 27.24
C ALA A 977 -32.47 10.81 26.81
N THR A 978 -31.67 10.19 25.95
CA THR A 978 -32.11 9.07 25.13
C THR A 978 -31.10 7.92 25.11
N LEU A 979 -31.63 6.69 25.03
CA LEU A 979 -30.91 5.47 24.67
C LEU A 979 -31.39 5.02 23.28
N VAL A 980 -30.46 4.78 22.36
CA VAL A 980 -30.74 4.33 20.98
C VAL A 980 -29.79 3.21 20.59
N LEU A 981 -30.32 2.20 19.90
CA LEU A 981 -29.52 1.17 19.23
C LEU A 981 -29.55 1.39 17.72
N GLU A 982 -28.39 1.34 17.09
CA GLU A 982 -28.23 1.34 15.63
C GLU A 982 -27.52 0.04 15.20
N GLU A 983 -28.10 -0.67 14.25
CA GLU A 983 -27.47 -1.81 13.60
C GLU A 983 -26.52 -1.32 12.52
N LEU A 984 -25.31 -1.87 12.52
CA LEU A 984 -24.30 -1.57 11.53
C LEU A 984 -23.95 -2.82 10.73
N ASP A 985 -23.70 -2.62 9.43
CA ASP A 985 -23.13 -3.67 8.58
C ASP A 985 -21.63 -3.88 8.88
N HIS A 986 -21.02 -4.83 8.18
CA HIS A 986 -19.58 -5.01 8.25
C HIS A 986 -18.82 -3.75 7.89
N GLY A 987 -19.34 -2.82 7.09
CA GLY A 987 -18.75 -1.52 6.72
C GLY A 987 -18.93 -0.38 7.74
N ASN A 988 -19.56 -0.63 8.90
CA ASN A 988 -20.01 0.39 9.86
C ASN A 988 -21.09 1.35 9.32
N ASN A 989 -21.76 1.03 8.21
CA ASN A 989 -22.91 1.78 7.73
C ASN A 989 -24.12 1.45 8.60
N VAL A 990 -24.90 2.47 8.97
CA VAL A 990 -26.15 2.26 9.70
C VAL A 990 -27.15 1.57 8.78
N LEU A 991 -27.45 0.29 9.08
CA LEU A 991 -28.48 -0.50 8.42
C LEU A 991 -29.87 -0.10 8.91
N LEU A 992 -30.00 0.03 10.23
CA LEU A 992 -31.26 0.32 10.88
C LEU A 992 -31.02 1.08 12.18
N ARG A 993 -31.80 2.14 12.40
CA ARG A 993 -31.88 2.85 13.67
C ARG A 993 -33.16 2.45 14.37
N HIS A 994 -33.04 1.84 15.55
CA HIS A 994 -34.20 1.42 16.34
C HIS A 994 -34.86 2.61 17.04
N PRO A 995 -36.15 2.50 17.41
CA PRO A 995 -36.85 3.55 18.16
C PRO A 995 -36.08 3.94 19.43
N ALA A 996 -35.91 5.24 19.62
CA ALA A 996 -35.27 5.78 20.81
C ALA A 996 -36.15 5.61 22.05
N VAL A 997 -35.53 5.28 23.18
CA VAL A 997 -36.19 5.32 24.49
C VAL A 997 -35.68 6.56 25.21
N GLU A 998 -36.59 7.42 25.65
CA GLU A 998 -36.22 8.75 26.15
C GLU A 998 -36.90 9.17 27.46
N THR A 999 -36.29 10.14 28.14
CA THR A 999 -36.92 10.98 29.14
C THR A 999 -36.87 12.44 28.72
N LYS A 1000 -37.95 13.18 28.98
CA LYS A 1000 -38.11 14.60 28.64
C LYS A 1000 -38.33 15.50 29.85
N SER A 1001 -38.33 14.93 31.05
CA SER A 1001 -38.53 15.64 32.31
C SER A 1001 -37.34 15.43 33.22
N ALA A 1002 -36.97 16.47 33.98
CA ALA A 1002 -36.07 16.34 35.11
C ALA A 1002 -36.68 15.46 36.22
N GLY A 1003 -35.83 14.84 37.04
CA GLY A 1003 -36.26 13.95 38.10
C GLY A 1003 -35.15 13.03 38.62
N PRO A 1004 -35.48 12.09 39.55
CA PRO A 1004 -34.53 11.09 40.02
C PRO A 1004 -34.10 10.15 38.89
N TYR A 1005 -33.08 9.33 39.16
CA TYR A 1005 -32.62 8.30 38.22
C TYR A 1005 -33.77 7.43 37.71
N LYS A 1006 -33.88 7.33 36.38
CA LYS A 1006 -34.85 6.52 35.65
C LYS A 1006 -34.11 5.53 34.76
N LEU A 1007 -34.57 4.28 34.73
CA LEU A 1007 -34.04 3.28 33.81
C LEU A 1007 -34.68 3.43 32.43
N LEU A 1008 -33.85 3.63 31.41
CA LEU A 1008 -34.23 3.49 30.01
C LEU A 1008 -33.79 2.10 29.55
N THR A 1009 -34.68 1.37 28.89
CA THR A 1009 -34.38 0.01 28.42
C THR A 1009 -35.05 -0.25 27.07
N THR A 1010 -34.37 -1.00 26.21
CA THR A 1010 -34.89 -1.47 24.92
C THR A 1010 -34.40 -2.90 24.63
N THR A 1011 -35.13 -3.63 23.81
CA THR A 1011 -34.75 -4.97 23.34
C THR A 1011 -35.01 -5.05 21.86
N ILE A 1012 -34.02 -5.55 21.11
CA ILE A 1012 -34.08 -5.64 19.65
C ILE A 1012 -33.60 -7.03 19.21
N THR A 1013 -34.02 -7.44 18.02
CA THR A 1013 -33.41 -8.58 17.32
C THR A 1013 -32.74 -8.04 16.07
N THR A 1014 -31.46 -8.36 15.90
CA THR A 1014 -30.65 -7.88 14.78
C THR A 1014 -31.07 -8.51 13.46
N ALA A 1015 -30.90 -7.77 12.36
CA ALA A 1015 -31.09 -8.27 11.01
C ALA A 1015 -30.00 -9.27 10.59
N ASP A 1016 -30.23 -9.95 9.47
CA ASP A 1016 -29.33 -10.92 8.84
C ASP A 1016 -27.95 -10.34 8.47
N LYS A 1017 -27.90 -9.05 8.12
CA LYS A 1017 -26.67 -8.34 7.73
C LYS A 1017 -26.00 -7.58 8.88
N CYS A 1018 -26.57 -7.61 10.08
CA CYS A 1018 -26.01 -6.92 11.23
C CYS A 1018 -24.69 -7.57 11.65
N ALA A 1019 -23.62 -6.77 11.66
CA ALA A 1019 -22.32 -7.18 12.17
C ALA A 1019 -22.01 -6.55 13.54
N ARG A 1020 -22.61 -5.38 13.82
CA ARG A 1020 -22.37 -4.62 15.06
C ARG A 1020 -23.61 -3.87 15.52
N LEU A 1021 -23.66 -3.60 16.81
CA LEU A 1021 -24.61 -2.68 17.44
C LEU A 1021 -23.88 -1.47 17.99
N ARG A 1022 -24.34 -0.28 17.61
CA ARG A 1022 -23.98 0.97 18.26
C ARG A 1022 -24.97 1.26 19.37
N VAL A 1023 -24.48 1.41 20.59
CA VAL A 1023 -25.25 1.85 21.74
C VAL A 1023 -24.99 3.33 21.96
N SER A 1024 -26.00 4.16 21.71
CA SER A 1024 -25.89 5.62 21.79
C SER A 1024 -26.70 6.18 22.96
N LEU A 1025 -26.05 7.03 23.74
CA LEU A 1025 -26.61 7.86 24.78
C LEU A 1025 -26.61 9.31 24.29
N ALA A 1026 -27.77 9.89 24.00
CA ALA A 1026 -27.84 11.25 23.49
C ALA A 1026 -28.59 12.19 24.42
N THR A 1027 -28.03 13.38 24.62
CA THR A 1027 -28.63 14.49 25.35
C THR A 1027 -28.90 15.65 24.41
N LYS A 1028 -30.13 16.14 24.39
CA LYS A 1028 -30.50 17.47 23.92
C LYS A 1028 -30.90 18.29 25.14
N ILE A 1029 -30.22 19.40 25.36
CA ILE A 1029 -30.48 20.27 26.51
C ILE A 1029 -30.33 21.73 26.13
N ASN A 1030 -31.42 22.47 26.22
CA ASN A 1030 -31.46 23.85 25.75
C ASN A 1030 -30.97 24.87 26.79
N CYS A 1031 -31.01 24.50 28.08
CA CYS A 1031 -30.58 25.37 29.16
C CYS A 1031 -29.05 25.46 29.31
N HIS A 1032 -28.58 26.52 29.96
CA HIS A 1032 -27.17 26.72 30.30
C HIS A 1032 -26.74 25.78 31.43
N TYR A 1033 -25.47 25.39 31.49
CA TYR A 1033 -24.93 24.41 32.45
C TYR A 1033 -25.16 24.76 33.93
N THR A 1034 -25.43 26.02 34.26
CA THR A 1034 -25.79 26.47 35.61
C THR A 1034 -27.24 26.19 36.00
N GLU A 1035 -28.09 25.86 35.03
CA GLU A 1035 -29.53 25.69 35.19
C GLU A 1035 -29.95 24.22 35.10
N GLY A 1036 -29.21 23.37 34.36
CA GLY A 1036 -29.51 21.95 34.24
C GLY A 1036 -28.40 21.09 33.62
N HIS A 1037 -28.57 19.78 33.71
CA HIS A 1037 -27.65 18.76 33.17
C HIS A 1037 -28.34 17.40 33.00
N VAL A 1038 -27.64 16.46 32.36
CA VAL A 1038 -28.04 15.04 32.29
C VAL A 1038 -26.88 14.16 32.71
N THR A 1039 -27.13 13.17 33.57
CA THR A 1039 -26.14 12.18 34.02
C THR A 1039 -26.60 10.79 33.59
N PHE A 1040 -25.70 10.04 32.97
CA PHE A 1040 -25.90 8.63 32.63
C PHE A 1040 -25.04 7.74 33.53
N ASP A 1041 -25.59 6.61 33.94
CA ASP A 1041 -24.91 5.64 34.79
C ASP A 1041 -25.37 4.21 34.44
N ASP A 1042 -24.53 3.21 34.75
CA ASP A 1042 -24.82 1.77 34.60
C ASP A 1042 -25.42 1.38 33.23
N CYS A 1043 -24.71 1.72 32.15
CA CYS A 1043 -25.08 1.34 30.79
C CYS A 1043 -24.71 -0.12 30.50
N ILE A 1044 -25.67 -0.88 29.99
CA ILE A 1044 -25.55 -2.31 29.73
C ILE A 1044 -26.04 -2.62 28.31
N LEU A 1045 -25.30 -3.49 27.61
CA LEU A 1045 -25.77 -4.22 26.44
C LEU A 1045 -25.48 -5.71 26.66
N ARG A 1046 -26.46 -6.58 26.45
CA ARG A 1046 -26.27 -8.03 26.60
C ARG A 1046 -27.04 -8.82 25.55
N GLU A 1047 -26.47 -9.97 25.16
CA GLU A 1047 -27.16 -11.00 24.38
C GLU A 1047 -28.23 -11.65 25.27
N VAL A 1048 -29.46 -11.78 24.78
CA VAL A 1048 -30.56 -12.39 25.53
C VAL A 1048 -30.48 -13.91 25.39
N GLY A 1049 -30.51 -14.63 26.51
CA GLY A 1049 -30.44 -16.10 26.54
C GLY A 1049 -29.03 -16.67 26.80
N ARG A 1050 -28.11 -15.84 27.28
CA ARG A 1050 -26.74 -16.23 27.65
C ARG A 1050 -26.44 -15.95 29.11
#